data_AF-A0A7S3QR29-F1
#
_entry.id   AF-A0A7S3QR29-F1
#
_cell.length_a   1.000
_cell.length_b   1.000
_cell.length_c   1.000
_cell.angle_alpha   90.00
_cell.angle_beta   90.00
_cell.angle_gamma   90.00
#
_symmetry.space_group_name_H-M   'P 1'
#
loop_
_entity.id
_entity.type
_entity.pdbx_description
1 polymer ?
#
loop_
_entity_poly.entity_id
_entity_poly.type
_entity_poly.pdbx_seq_one_letter_code
_entity_poly.pdbx_strand_id
1 'polypeptide(L)'
;MNAQPSVFAITMACLDELYEPQAWNFLQEAFDAFPDKQYCVLTLPHDSPEPPLVSSFTRLDPLPGNSFPEVLYLINRHALIEGFEVRRAEEADAEGVSMLVSGMPNSAHVQDLFRNAQARGTAVVASVQGEVVGLATVSTSVDLVMLKANFSLSHLVNLPDQMSSEHAEIDMVCLNPIFAHRARELLSGVHRILKKTVLYYALPPGQAIPDTLDVMQQVPPRHVDPPAELEAEFALYMFSRKSAFLKRQCVNAQVVVVGASETGLAAVERMLLHPRLHLNFITLLAPGGIQMGDLASQYTKSIIARLGLQARVSVLNAEMVGLDRAERVIALNDGAQLNYDFLLITCGLQEPTASFFAQRDPEVAGNVCGTQELTSDFMFGDSLTMERIVLYGSTLDAIQAWSVLELRGGMSRLYSFCAPPAPPDPMVQVLQAAAEKLHIELPEPQPARLRALEFTDENDAKPMASFEEGSPVADSHVDLVIGCQQKQVPTSIFTALNDSGVVFDGRIVVDCAMCSSDPNIYAAGSCAKLSRRYGDNVLLQGYNARALGTALGESVLVRCTSIAQHEGDTAELPNVLSILQSFPSKVIGCQVPSPIANTFMFSGCPRAHQSPSLQPPAGGRALVTISERGFMQLTLDAGGTLYSAVLLGQVPIGTHKMAALAGLHVSYYNDLVAKFDAGEVPCLIHYITNEPWASLMHHDEFPQLRQQLALGSMQELAGGATPADILAAAARASYHFISHHHLDFPRLMAYSTKTVRSEQAAEQFGREQTAALS
;
A
#
# COMPACT_ATOMS: atom_id res chain seq x y z
N MET A 1 -31.36 32.66 15.41
CA MET A 1 -32.70 32.08 15.24
C MET A 1 -32.89 31.04 16.35
N ASN A 2 -33.81 31.25 17.28
CA ASN A 2 -34.20 30.21 18.27
C ASN A 2 -35.03 29.14 17.56
N ALA A 3 -34.37 28.24 16.83
CA ALA A 3 -35.01 27.02 16.38
C ALA A 3 -35.32 26.17 17.62
N GLN A 4 -36.58 25.76 17.80
CA GLN A 4 -36.87 24.72 18.79
C GLN A 4 -36.02 23.49 18.45
N PRO A 5 -35.39 22.83 19.44
CA PRO A 5 -34.51 21.70 19.16
C PRO A 5 -35.31 20.60 18.46
N SER A 6 -34.93 20.25 17.23
CA SER A 6 -35.59 19.24 16.39
C SER A 6 -35.08 17.82 16.63
N VAL A 7 -34.27 17.63 17.68
CA VAL A 7 -33.51 16.41 17.97
C VAL A 7 -33.83 15.92 19.38
N PHE A 8 -33.86 14.59 19.57
CA PHE A 8 -33.70 13.93 20.87
C PHE A 8 -32.50 12.96 20.82
N ALA A 9 -31.99 12.56 21.98
CA ALA A 9 -30.82 11.69 22.09
C ALA A 9 -31.15 10.36 22.77
N ILE A 10 -30.53 9.29 22.30
CA ILE A 10 -30.49 7.98 22.95
C ILE A 10 -29.11 7.80 23.56
N THR A 11 -29.05 7.51 24.85
CA THR A 11 -27.84 7.04 25.51
C THR A 11 -28.00 5.54 25.74
N MET A 12 -27.25 4.73 24.99
CA MET A 12 -27.28 3.28 25.14
C MET A 12 -26.40 2.84 26.31
N ALA A 13 -27.01 2.23 27.33
CA ALA A 13 -26.27 1.66 28.47
C ALA A 13 -26.00 0.16 28.27
N CYS A 14 -27.04 -0.61 27.97
CA CYS A 14 -26.95 -2.01 27.55
C CYS A 14 -28.18 -2.35 26.71
N LEU A 15 -28.04 -3.36 25.85
CA LEU A 15 -29.15 -4.00 25.16
C LEU A 15 -28.98 -5.51 25.36
N ASP A 16 -30.07 -6.19 25.74
CA ASP A 16 -30.03 -7.64 25.88
C ASP A 16 -29.89 -8.27 24.49
N GLU A 17 -28.88 -9.13 24.32
CA GLU A 17 -28.52 -9.81 23.06
C GLU A 17 -29.73 -10.46 22.37
N LEU A 18 -30.69 -10.97 23.16
CA LEU A 18 -31.90 -11.60 22.64
C LEU A 18 -32.83 -10.63 21.87
N TYR A 19 -32.78 -9.34 22.20
CA TYR A 19 -33.65 -8.30 21.65
C TYR A 19 -32.93 -7.37 20.66
N GLU A 20 -31.60 -7.45 20.53
CA GLU A 20 -30.84 -6.64 19.57
C GLU A 20 -31.36 -6.69 18.13
N PRO A 21 -31.78 -7.84 17.57
CA PRO A 21 -32.31 -7.88 16.19
C PRO A 21 -33.59 -7.07 16.00
N GLN A 22 -34.32 -6.80 17.08
CA GLN A 22 -35.59 -6.05 17.08
C GLN A 22 -35.43 -4.63 17.61
N ALA A 23 -34.21 -4.19 17.92
CA ALA A 23 -33.92 -2.85 18.43
C ALA A 23 -34.48 -1.75 17.52
N TRP A 24 -34.61 -2.03 16.22
CA TRP A 24 -35.22 -1.13 15.25
C TRP A 24 -36.65 -0.71 15.62
N ASN A 25 -37.46 -1.63 16.17
CA ASN A 25 -38.86 -1.37 16.52
C ASN A 25 -38.99 -0.30 17.62
N PHE A 26 -37.98 -0.16 18.47
CA PHE A 26 -37.96 0.86 19.52
C PHE A 26 -37.94 2.28 18.96
N LEU A 27 -37.32 2.51 17.79
CA LEU A 27 -37.20 3.85 17.23
C LEU A 27 -38.55 4.46 16.85
N GLN A 28 -39.49 3.63 16.38
CA GLN A 28 -40.83 4.10 16.00
C GLN A 28 -41.58 4.65 17.22
N GLU A 29 -41.63 3.87 18.30
CA GLU A 29 -42.24 4.28 19.57
C GLU A 29 -41.54 5.52 20.16
N ALA A 30 -40.21 5.62 20.01
CA ALA A 30 -39.45 6.79 20.46
C ALA A 30 -39.85 8.08 19.69
N PHE A 31 -40.00 8.02 18.36
CA PHE A 31 -40.45 9.18 17.57
C PHE A 31 -41.91 9.55 17.84
N ASP A 32 -42.76 8.57 18.18
CA ASP A 32 -44.15 8.80 18.56
C ASP A 32 -44.28 9.46 19.94
N ALA A 33 -43.38 9.13 20.88
CA ALA A 33 -43.27 9.81 22.17
C ALA A 33 -42.76 11.27 22.05
N PHE A 34 -42.01 11.58 20.99
CA PHE A 34 -41.45 12.91 20.71
C PHE A 34 -41.90 13.45 19.34
N PRO A 35 -43.19 13.76 19.14
CA PRO A 35 -43.78 14.08 17.82
C PRO A 35 -43.18 15.35 17.18
N ASP A 36 -42.72 16.30 17.99
CA ASP A 36 -42.13 17.56 17.53
C ASP A 36 -40.67 17.43 17.08
N LYS A 37 -40.08 16.24 17.21
CA LYS A 37 -38.67 15.97 16.86
C LYS A 37 -38.58 15.24 15.53
N GLN A 38 -37.66 15.69 14.69
CA GLN A 38 -37.41 15.15 13.35
C GLN A 38 -36.21 14.20 13.32
N TYR A 39 -35.29 14.34 14.27
CA TYR A 39 -34.05 13.58 14.31
C TYR A 39 -33.85 12.91 15.68
N CYS A 40 -33.15 11.79 15.64
CA CYS A 40 -32.64 11.08 16.81
C CYS A 40 -31.12 10.95 16.68
N VAL A 41 -30.39 11.26 17.76
CA VAL A 41 -28.94 11.06 17.83
C VAL A 41 -28.58 9.94 18.81
N LEU A 42 -27.51 9.22 18.49
CA LEU A 42 -26.91 8.20 19.33
C LEU A 42 -25.40 8.43 19.34
N THR A 43 -24.76 8.28 20.50
CA THR A 43 -23.30 8.34 20.62
C THR A 43 -22.74 7.05 21.16
N LEU A 44 -21.54 6.66 20.68
CA LEU A 44 -20.84 5.43 21.09
C LEU A 44 -19.34 5.70 21.27
N PRO A 45 -18.68 5.14 22.30
CA PRO A 45 -17.23 5.18 22.43
C PRO A 45 -16.51 4.55 21.22
N HIS A 46 -15.30 5.04 20.91
CA HIS A 46 -14.49 4.52 19.78
C HIS A 46 -14.04 3.07 19.96
N ASP A 47 -13.78 2.66 21.20
CA ASP A 47 -13.39 1.30 21.56
C ASP A 47 -14.58 0.36 21.77
N SER A 48 -15.80 0.84 21.55
CA SER A 48 -17.01 0.03 21.67
C SER A 48 -17.45 -0.58 20.33
N PRO A 49 -17.93 -1.83 20.34
CA PRO A 49 -18.54 -2.47 19.18
C PRO A 49 -19.87 -1.81 18.79
N GLU A 50 -20.17 -1.81 17.49
CA GLU A 50 -21.43 -1.26 16.98
C GLU A 50 -22.61 -2.25 17.20
N PRO A 51 -23.66 -1.84 17.93
CA PRO A 51 -24.86 -2.66 18.07
C PRO A 51 -25.65 -2.70 16.74
N PRO A 52 -26.43 -3.75 16.46
CA PRO A 52 -27.18 -3.88 15.20
C PRO A 52 -28.08 -2.69 14.87
N LEU A 53 -28.61 -2.00 15.89
CA LEU A 53 -29.43 -0.79 15.75
C LEU A 53 -28.77 0.32 14.93
N VAL A 54 -27.45 0.48 15.05
CA VAL A 54 -26.68 1.52 14.36
C VAL A 54 -26.66 1.34 12.85
N SER A 55 -26.95 0.13 12.36
CA SER A 55 -27.00 -0.16 10.93
C SER A 55 -27.98 0.71 10.12
N SER A 56 -28.95 1.32 10.79
CA SER A 56 -29.92 2.20 10.17
C SER A 56 -29.64 3.70 10.37
N PHE A 57 -28.64 4.03 11.18
CA PHE A 57 -28.23 5.41 11.40
C PHE A 57 -27.18 5.81 10.37
N THR A 58 -27.13 7.10 10.08
CA THR A 58 -26.03 7.72 9.35
C THR A 58 -24.96 8.14 10.36
N ARG A 59 -23.74 7.62 10.21
CA ARG A 59 -22.57 8.08 10.96
C ARG A 59 -22.20 9.49 10.50
N LEU A 60 -21.91 10.38 11.45
CA LEU A 60 -21.47 11.74 11.16
C LEU A 60 -19.98 11.88 11.40
N ASP A 61 -19.29 12.51 10.46
CA ASP A 61 -17.89 12.85 10.62
C ASP A 61 -17.72 14.01 11.61
N PRO A 62 -16.68 13.97 12.48
CA PRO A 62 -16.39 15.06 13.39
C PRO A 62 -16.00 16.32 12.61
N LEU A 63 -16.46 17.48 13.09
CA LEU A 63 -16.03 18.77 12.56
C LEU A 63 -14.52 18.99 12.83
N PRO A 64 -13.79 19.68 11.94
CA PRO A 64 -12.38 20.00 12.17
C PRO A 64 -12.16 20.70 13.53
N GLY A 65 -11.18 20.20 14.29
CA GLY A 65 -10.84 20.73 15.63
C GLY A 65 -11.74 20.24 16.77
N ASN A 66 -12.70 19.35 16.51
CA ASN A 66 -13.51 18.74 17.55
C ASN A 66 -12.78 17.56 18.22
N SER A 67 -12.68 17.57 19.55
CA SER A 67 -12.08 16.51 20.37
C SER A 67 -13.12 15.64 21.08
N PHE A 68 -14.38 15.67 20.63
CA PHE A 68 -15.45 14.87 21.24
C PHE A 68 -15.08 13.37 21.22
N PRO A 69 -15.15 12.67 22.36
CA PRO A 69 -14.55 11.34 22.53
C PRO A 69 -15.42 10.18 22.02
N GLU A 70 -16.60 10.46 21.44
CA GLU A 70 -17.54 9.45 20.98
C GLU A 70 -17.93 9.67 19.51
N VAL A 71 -18.31 8.58 18.84
CA VAL A 71 -18.85 8.57 17.49
C VAL A 71 -20.31 9.00 17.52
N LEU A 72 -20.69 9.93 16.64
CA LEU A 72 -22.05 10.45 16.53
C LEU A 72 -22.81 9.78 15.37
N TYR A 73 -24.00 9.28 15.68
CA TYR A 73 -24.93 8.70 14.73
C TYR A 73 -26.23 9.49 14.70
N LEU A 74 -26.81 9.66 13.52
CA LEU A 74 -28.03 10.42 13.28
C LEU A 74 -29.03 9.61 12.46
N ILE A 75 -30.31 9.66 12.84
CA ILE A 75 -31.41 9.15 12.01
C ILE A 75 -32.54 10.17 11.93
N ASN A 76 -33.16 10.27 10.76
CA ASN A 76 -34.37 11.08 10.54
C ASN A 76 -35.63 10.22 10.68
N ARG A 77 -36.72 10.79 11.21
CA ARG A 77 -38.03 10.11 11.34
C ARG A 77 -38.48 9.43 10.04
N HIS A 78 -38.29 10.09 8.89
CA HIS A 78 -38.74 9.58 7.58
C HIS A 78 -37.94 8.36 7.10
N ALA A 79 -36.79 8.06 7.72
CA ALA A 79 -36.03 6.84 7.46
C ALA A 79 -36.81 5.57 7.84
N LEU A 80 -37.82 5.69 8.72
CA LEU A 80 -38.67 4.59 9.19
C LEU A 80 -39.85 4.29 8.25
N ILE A 81 -40.06 5.09 7.19
CA ILE A 81 -41.21 4.92 6.30
C ILE A 81 -41.10 3.59 5.53
N GLU A 82 -42.18 2.81 5.57
CA GLU A 82 -42.29 1.56 4.81
C GLU A 82 -42.51 1.80 3.32
N GLY A 83 -42.21 0.79 2.50
CA GLY A 83 -42.48 0.83 1.06
C GLY A 83 -41.33 1.35 0.21
N PHE A 84 -40.08 1.11 0.62
CA PHE A 84 -38.90 1.32 -0.23
C PHE A 84 -38.91 0.31 -1.39
N GLU A 85 -39.40 0.73 -2.56
CA GLU A 85 -39.52 -0.11 -3.75
C GLU A 85 -38.42 0.25 -4.75
N VAL A 86 -37.69 -0.77 -5.22
CA VAL A 86 -36.69 -0.63 -6.28
C VAL A 86 -37.23 -1.25 -7.57
N ARG A 87 -37.37 -0.43 -8.61
CA ARG A 87 -37.93 -0.81 -9.92
C ARG A 87 -37.16 -0.19 -11.09
N ARG A 88 -37.41 -0.71 -12.29
CA ARG A 88 -36.85 -0.12 -13.52
C ARG A 88 -37.44 1.28 -13.72
N ALA A 89 -36.62 2.20 -14.21
CA ALA A 89 -37.05 3.57 -14.50
C ALA A 89 -38.05 3.64 -15.67
N GLU A 90 -39.05 4.51 -15.54
CA GLU A 90 -40.10 4.82 -16.53
C GLU A 90 -40.04 6.31 -16.90
N GLU A 91 -40.54 6.69 -18.08
CA GLU A 91 -40.43 8.09 -18.56
C GLU A 91 -41.01 9.12 -17.57
N ALA A 92 -42.04 8.73 -16.81
CA ALA A 92 -42.65 9.55 -15.76
C ALA A 92 -41.69 9.89 -14.59
N ASP A 93 -40.63 9.11 -14.38
CA ASP A 93 -39.68 9.31 -13.27
C ASP A 93 -38.73 10.49 -13.50
N ALA A 94 -38.67 11.04 -14.72
CA ALA A 94 -37.74 12.12 -15.06
C ALA A 94 -37.95 13.37 -14.18
N GLU A 95 -39.21 13.69 -13.84
CA GLU A 95 -39.54 14.81 -12.95
C GLU A 95 -39.08 14.53 -11.50
N GLY A 96 -39.34 13.32 -10.99
CA GLY A 96 -38.90 12.89 -9.67
C GLY A 96 -37.37 12.89 -9.53
N VAL A 97 -36.65 12.42 -10.56
CA VAL A 97 -35.19 12.49 -10.62
C VAL A 97 -34.72 13.93 -10.60
N SER A 98 -35.36 14.83 -11.38
CA SER A 98 -35.01 16.26 -11.38
C SER A 98 -35.18 16.90 -10.00
N MET A 99 -36.20 16.49 -9.24
CA MET A 99 -36.41 16.96 -7.87
C MET A 99 -35.35 16.40 -6.91
N LEU A 100 -35.01 15.11 -7.01
CA LEU A 100 -34.02 14.47 -6.15
C LEU A 100 -32.63 15.10 -6.27
N VAL A 101 -32.21 15.45 -7.50
CA VAL A 101 -30.89 16.03 -7.77
C VAL A 101 -30.89 17.56 -7.71
N SER A 102 -32.03 18.17 -7.38
CA SER A 102 -32.17 19.62 -7.32
C SER A 102 -31.17 20.22 -6.32
N GLY A 103 -30.47 21.28 -6.75
CA GLY A 103 -29.44 21.93 -5.94
C GLY A 103 -28.05 21.27 -6.00
N MET A 104 -27.90 20.11 -6.64
CA MET A 104 -26.58 19.53 -6.88
C MET A 104 -25.86 20.26 -8.03
N PRO A 105 -24.55 20.53 -7.92
CA PRO A 105 -23.78 21.25 -8.94
C PRO A 105 -23.72 20.51 -10.28
N ASN A 106 -23.84 19.19 -10.26
CA ASN A 106 -23.81 18.29 -11.41
C ASN A 106 -25.21 17.79 -11.83
N SER A 107 -26.29 18.41 -11.33
CA SER A 107 -27.68 17.99 -11.57
C SER A 107 -28.03 17.78 -13.04
N ALA A 108 -27.65 18.71 -13.93
CA ALA A 108 -27.88 18.58 -15.38
C ALA A 108 -27.21 17.33 -15.96
N HIS A 109 -25.96 17.06 -15.57
CA HIS A 109 -25.21 15.90 -16.03
C HIS A 109 -25.87 14.59 -15.55
N VAL A 110 -26.31 14.54 -14.28
CA VAL A 110 -27.01 13.37 -13.73
C VAL A 110 -28.31 13.10 -14.49
N GLN A 111 -29.08 14.15 -14.82
CA GLN A 111 -30.32 14.00 -15.60
C GLN A 111 -30.05 13.49 -17.01
N ASP A 112 -29.00 13.96 -17.67
CA ASP A 112 -28.63 13.49 -19.02
C ASP A 112 -28.17 12.02 -18.99
N LEU A 113 -27.36 11.63 -17.99
CA LEU A 113 -26.98 10.24 -17.74
C LEU A 113 -28.21 9.36 -17.53
N PHE A 114 -29.17 9.82 -16.72
CA PHE A 114 -30.42 9.12 -16.46
C PHE A 114 -31.25 8.92 -17.72
N ARG A 115 -31.50 9.97 -18.53
CA ARG A 115 -32.27 9.86 -19.78
C ARG A 115 -31.61 8.87 -20.75
N ASN A 116 -30.28 8.93 -20.88
CA ASN A 116 -29.53 8.03 -21.74
C ASN A 116 -29.59 6.57 -21.25
N ALA A 117 -29.43 6.33 -19.95
CA ALA A 117 -29.52 4.99 -19.36
C ALA A 117 -30.96 4.45 -19.42
N GLN A 118 -31.96 5.30 -19.23
CA GLN A 118 -33.37 4.95 -19.37
C GLN A 118 -33.71 4.52 -20.80
N ALA A 119 -33.24 5.24 -21.81
CA ALA A 119 -33.42 4.86 -23.21
C ALA A 119 -32.78 3.50 -23.54
N ARG A 120 -31.65 3.17 -22.92
CA ARG A 120 -31.02 1.83 -22.99
C ARG A 120 -31.70 0.79 -22.10
N GLY A 121 -32.59 1.23 -21.21
CA GLY A 121 -33.26 0.41 -20.22
C GLY A 121 -32.35 -0.10 -19.10
N THR A 122 -31.28 0.62 -18.79
CA THR A 122 -30.29 0.31 -17.74
C THR A 122 -30.37 1.26 -16.54
N ALA A 123 -31.42 2.08 -16.47
CA ALA A 123 -31.73 2.93 -15.31
C ALA A 123 -32.69 2.24 -14.34
N VAL A 124 -32.41 2.40 -13.05
CA VAL A 124 -33.19 1.87 -11.91
C VAL A 124 -33.48 3.02 -10.95
N VAL A 125 -34.68 3.07 -10.41
CA VAL A 125 -35.10 4.05 -9.40
C VAL A 125 -35.56 3.35 -8.12
N ALA A 126 -35.33 4.01 -6.99
CA ALA A 126 -35.98 3.68 -5.73
C ALA A 126 -37.06 4.72 -5.43
N SER A 127 -38.24 4.25 -5.05
CA SER A 127 -39.35 5.10 -4.68
C SER A 127 -39.95 4.72 -3.33
N VAL A 128 -40.41 5.72 -2.58
CA VAL A 128 -41.15 5.56 -1.33
C VAL A 128 -42.46 6.33 -1.48
N GLN A 129 -43.60 5.66 -1.29
CA GLN A 129 -44.94 6.24 -1.44
C GLN A 129 -45.16 6.96 -2.79
N GLY A 130 -44.48 6.52 -3.85
CA GLY A 130 -44.58 7.09 -5.20
C GLY A 130 -43.58 8.23 -5.50
N GLU A 131 -42.81 8.70 -4.52
CA GLU A 131 -41.76 9.69 -4.72
C GLU A 131 -40.41 9.03 -5.01
N VAL A 132 -39.66 9.55 -5.98
CA VAL A 132 -38.31 9.06 -6.31
C VAL A 132 -37.33 9.53 -5.23
N VAL A 133 -36.79 8.58 -4.47
CA VAL A 133 -35.82 8.83 -3.39
C VAL A 133 -34.41 8.39 -3.74
N GLY A 134 -34.24 7.60 -4.81
CA GLY A 134 -32.93 7.17 -5.29
C GLY A 134 -32.92 6.79 -6.76
N LEU A 135 -31.74 6.80 -7.37
CA LEU A 135 -31.51 6.36 -8.75
C LEU A 135 -30.15 5.67 -8.87
N ALA A 136 -30.06 4.73 -9.80
CA ALA A 136 -28.81 4.12 -10.25
C ALA A 136 -28.84 3.92 -11.76
N THR A 137 -27.77 4.33 -12.46
CA THR A 137 -27.59 4.11 -13.89
C THR A 137 -26.36 3.26 -14.13
N VAL A 138 -26.47 2.31 -15.06
CA VAL A 138 -25.45 1.29 -15.28
C VAL A 138 -25.08 1.19 -16.76
N SER A 139 -23.78 1.05 -17.03
CA SER A 139 -23.22 0.61 -18.30
C SER A 139 -23.05 -0.90 -18.31
N THR A 140 -23.47 -1.56 -19.40
CA THR A 140 -23.29 -3.01 -19.58
C THR A 140 -21.97 -3.39 -20.24
N SER A 141 -21.17 -2.41 -20.64
CA SER A 141 -19.85 -2.61 -21.24
C SER A 141 -18.79 -2.38 -20.17
N VAL A 142 -18.06 -3.43 -19.80
CA VAL A 142 -16.99 -3.38 -18.81
C VAL A 142 -15.70 -3.86 -19.46
N ASP A 143 -14.63 -3.07 -19.36
CA ASP A 143 -13.31 -3.48 -19.81
C ASP A 143 -12.64 -4.40 -18.77
N LEU A 144 -13.00 -5.67 -18.79
CA LEU A 144 -12.44 -6.68 -17.89
C LEU A 144 -10.95 -6.91 -18.12
N VAL A 145 -10.40 -6.59 -19.30
CA VAL A 145 -8.97 -6.76 -19.59
C VAL A 145 -8.18 -5.71 -18.82
N MET A 146 -8.59 -4.44 -18.91
CA MET A 146 -8.02 -3.37 -18.11
C MET A 146 -8.18 -3.63 -16.61
N LEU A 147 -9.39 -4.03 -16.15
CA LEU A 147 -9.60 -4.28 -14.72
C LEU A 147 -8.71 -5.42 -14.19
N LYS A 148 -8.51 -6.52 -14.93
CA LYS A 148 -7.63 -7.64 -14.51
C LYS A 148 -6.14 -7.27 -14.54
N ALA A 149 -5.73 -6.38 -15.44
CA ALA A 149 -4.35 -5.88 -15.48
C ALA A 149 -4.02 -5.03 -14.24
N ASN A 150 -5.02 -4.36 -13.66
CA ASN A 150 -4.83 -3.40 -12.57
C ASN A 150 -5.28 -3.89 -11.20
N PHE A 151 -6.23 -4.82 -11.11
CA PHE A 151 -6.90 -5.21 -9.87
C PHE A 151 -7.01 -6.73 -9.70
N SER A 152 -6.93 -7.19 -8.46
CA SER A 152 -7.01 -8.60 -8.08
C SER A 152 -8.47 -9.05 -8.00
N LEU A 153 -9.06 -9.42 -9.14
CA LEU A 153 -10.45 -9.85 -9.24
C LEU A 153 -10.66 -11.34 -8.88
N SER A 154 -9.64 -12.18 -9.03
CA SER A 154 -9.69 -13.65 -8.94
C SER A 154 -10.25 -14.16 -7.60
N HIS A 155 -9.95 -13.47 -6.50
CA HIS A 155 -10.41 -13.85 -5.16
C HIS A 155 -11.84 -13.40 -4.84
N LEU A 156 -12.40 -12.50 -5.64
CA LEU A 156 -13.71 -11.87 -5.39
C LEU A 156 -14.79 -12.38 -6.34
N VAL A 157 -14.40 -12.79 -7.55
CA VAL A 157 -15.31 -13.26 -8.60
C VAL A 157 -14.71 -14.49 -9.26
N ASN A 158 -15.51 -15.55 -9.41
CA ASN A 158 -15.12 -16.71 -10.20
C ASN A 158 -15.28 -16.39 -11.70
N LEU A 159 -14.30 -15.67 -12.24
CA LEU A 159 -14.29 -15.13 -13.60
C LEU A 159 -14.38 -16.19 -14.73
N PRO A 160 -13.83 -17.42 -14.62
CA PRO A 160 -13.98 -18.44 -15.66
C PRO A 160 -15.43 -18.87 -15.90
N ASP A 161 -16.28 -18.81 -14.89
CA ASP A 161 -17.66 -19.28 -14.94
C ASP A 161 -18.67 -18.18 -15.32
N GLN A 162 -18.24 -16.91 -15.36
CA GLN A 162 -19.11 -15.76 -15.61
C GLN A 162 -18.93 -15.20 -17.02
N MET A 163 -20.06 -14.99 -17.70
CA MET A 163 -20.07 -14.34 -19.02
C MET A 163 -19.82 -12.84 -18.86
N SER A 164 -19.14 -12.21 -19.81
CA SER A 164 -18.92 -10.75 -19.81
C SER A 164 -20.23 -9.94 -19.69
N SER A 165 -21.36 -10.50 -20.16
CA SER A 165 -22.70 -9.92 -20.05
C SER A 165 -23.26 -9.87 -18.63
N GLU A 166 -22.68 -10.60 -17.67
CA GLU A 166 -23.13 -10.60 -16.26
C GLU A 166 -22.51 -9.46 -15.45
N HIS A 167 -21.47 -8.82 -15.97
CA HIS A 167 -20.82 -7.66 -15.38
C HIS A 167 -21.49 -6.35 -15.82
N ALA A 168 -21.34 -5.32 -14.99
CA ALA A 168 -21.79 -3.97 -15.30
C ALA A 168 -20.99 -2.94 -14.50
N GLU A 169 -20.94 -1.71 -15.01
CA GLU A 169 -20.30 -0.56 -14.36
C GLU A 169 -21.37 0.45 -13.96
N ILE A 170 -21.28 0.98 -12.75
CA ILE A 170 -22.20 1.99 -12.23
C ILE A 170 -21.71 3.35 -12.73
N ASP A 171 -22.49 3.98 -13.60
CA ASP A 171 -22.19 5.32 -14.12
C ASP A 171 -22.51 6.39 -13.07
N MET A 172 -23.62 6.21 -12.35
CA MET A 172 -24.10 7.16 -11.34
C MET A 172 -25.00 6.43 -10.35
N VAL A 173 -24.87 6.81 -9.08
CA VAL A 173 -25.79 6.41 -8.01
C VAL A 173 -26.04 7.62 -7.13
N CYS A 174 -27.31 7.88 -6.85
CA CYS A 174 -27.73 8.98 -5.99
C CYS A 174 -28.88 8.48 -5.13
N LEU A 175 -28.83 8.78 -3.83
CA LEU A 175 -29.83 8.39 -2.86
C LEU A 175 -30.06 9.57 -1.93
N ASN A 176 -31.31 9.84 -1.59
CA ASN A 176 -31.63 10.84 -0.59
C ASN A 176 -30.96 10.43 0.75
N PRO A 177 -30.22 11.32 1.43
CA PRO A 177 -29.47 10.98 2.65
C PRO A 177 -30.32 10.35 3.76
N ILE A 178 -31.63 10.64 3.82
CA ILE A 178 -32.57 10.01 4.76
C ILE A 178 -32.59 8.47 4.58
N PHE A 179 -32.44 8.01 3.34
CA PHE A 179 -32.48 6.59 2.98
C PHE A 179 -31.09 5.99 2.73
N ALA A 180 -30.00 6.67 3.11
CA ALA A 180 -28.63 6.18 2.90
C ALA A 180 -28.41 4.74 3.40
N HIS A 181 -28.99 4.40 4.55
CA HIS A 181 -28.97 3.04 5.13
C HIS A 181 -29.57 1.95 4.21
N ARG A 182 -30.41 2.33 3.24
CA ARG A 182 -31.03 1.44 2.24
C ARG A 182 -30.23 1.30 0.94
N ALA A 183 -29.02 1.87 0.85
CA ALA A 183 -28.15 1.77 -0.33
C ALA A 183 -27.96 0.33 -0.82
N ARG A 184 -27.82 -0.62 0.10
CA ARG A 184 -27.69 -2.05 -0.20
C ARG A 184 -28.93 -2.61 -0.90
N GLU A 185 -30.13 -2.19 -0.51
CA GLU A 185 -31.38 -2.61 -1.14
C GLU A 185 -31.50 -2.06 -2.57
N LEU A 186 -31.10 -0.81 -2.78
CA LEU A 186 -31.02 -0.20 -4.13
C LEU A 186 -30.10 -1.02 -5.04
N LEU A 187 -28.85 -1.27 -4.65
CA LEU A 187 -27.89 -2.01 -5.47
C LEU A 187 -28.28 -3.50 -5.65
N SER A 188 -28.90 -4.11 -4.64
CA SER A 188 -29.47 -5.46 -4.76
C SER A 188 -30.63 -5.50 -5.76
N GLY A 189 -31.46 -4.45 -5.77
CA GLY A 189 -32.49 -4.25 -6.78
C GLY A 189 -31.91 -4.13 -8.19
N VAL A 190 -30.80 -3.40 -8.36
CA VAL A 190 -30.08 -3.30 -9.64
C VAL A 190 -29.64 -4.67 -10.14
N HIS A 191 -29.03 -5.50 -9.29
CA HIS A 191 -28.68 -6.89 -9.65
C HIS A 191 -29.89 -7.68 -10.15
N ARG A 192 -31.01 -7.62 -9.40
CA ARG A 192 -32.24 -8.38 -9.69
C ARG A 192 -32.89 -7.93 -11.00
N ILE A 193 -33.03 -6.62 -11.20
CA ILE A 193 -33.76 -6.03 -12.34
C ILE A 193 -32.95 -6.16 -13.63
N LEU A 194 -31.66 -5.83 -13.58
CA LEU A 194 -30.78 -5.85 -14.76
C LEU A 194 -30.11 -7.22 -14.98
N LYS A 195 -30.38 -8.20 -14.11
CA LYS A 195 -29.82 -9.57 -14.13
C LYS A 195 -28.29 -9.59 -14.16
N LYS A 196 -27.66 -8.74 -13.34
CA LYS A 196 -26.20 -8.63 -13.21
C LYS A 196 -25.69 -9.42 -12.01
N THR A 197 -24.48 -9.98 -12.09
CA THR A 197 -23.81 -10.69 -10.98
C THR A 197 -22.89 -9.80 -10.19
N VAL A 198 -22.24 -8.85 -10.88
CA VAL A 198 -21.22 -7.95 -10.34
C VAL A 198 -21.43 -6.54 -10.89
N LEU A 199 -21.43 -5.56 -10.00
CA LEU A 199 -21.44 -4.14 -10.33
C LEU A 199 -20.11 -3.53 -9.90
N TYR A 200 -19.44 -2.86 -10.83
CA TYR A 200 -18.20 -2.12 -10.58
C TYR A 200 -18.47 -0.64 -10.45
N TYR A 201 -17.70 0.04 -9.63
CA TYR A 201 -17.69 1.49 -9.52
C TYR A 201 -16.24 1.97 -9.52
N ALA A 202 -15.87 2.74 -10.53
CA ALA A 202 -14.57 3.40 -10.62
C ALA A 202 -14.65 4.75 -9.90
N LEU A 203 -13.78 4.96 -8.92
CA LEU A 203 -13.64 6.22 -8.18
C LEU A 203 -12.30 6.88 -8.51
N PRO A 204 -12.26 7.78 -9.50
CA PRO A 204 -11.12 8.65 -9.77
C PRO A 204 -10.67 9.49 -8.56
N PRO A 205 -9.37 9.80 -8.44
CA PRO A 205 -8.86 10.73 -7.43
C PRO A 205 -9.56 12.08 -7.48
N GLY A 206 -9.91 12.63 -6.32
CA GLY A 206 -10.55 13.95 -6.18
C GLY A 206 -12.04 13.99 -6.51
N GLN A 207 -12.64 12.89 -6.98
CA GLN A 207 -14.09 12.81 -7.14
C GLN A 207 -14.79 12.70 -5.78
N ALA A 208 -15.99 13.29 -5.68
CA ALA A 208 -16.82 13.17 -4.49
C ALA A 208 -17.15 11.69 -4.22
N ILE A 209 -16.99 11.29 -2.95
CA ILE A 209 -17.24 9.94 -2.48
C ILE A 209 -18.77 9.74 -2.41
N PRO A 210 -19.35 8.71 -3.06
CA PRO A 210 -20.78 8.47 -2.97
C PRO A 210 -21.15 7.84 -1.62
N ASP A 211 -22.29 8.23 -1.04
CA ASP A 211 -22.81 7.66 0.23
C ASP A 211 -23.01 6.13 0.16
N THR A 212 -23.15 5.58 -1.04
CA THR A 212 -23.29 4.13 -1.25
C THR A 212 -21.97 3.38 -1.23
N LEU A 213 -20.82 4.04 -1.08
CA LEU A 213 -19.51 3.39 -1.16
C LEU A 213 -19.31 2.34 -0.05
N ASP A 214 -19.87 2.58 1.14
CA ASP A 214 -19.70 1.71 2.31
C ASP A 214 -20.27 0.30 2.13
N VAL A 215 -21.30 0.17 1.29
CA VAL A 215 -21.89 -1.14 0.98
C VAL A 215 -21.11 -1.90 -0.09
N MET A 216 -20.18 -1.23 -0.79
CA MET A 216 -19.31 -1.83 -1.80
C MET A 216 -17.98 -2.29 -1.17
N GLN A 217 -17.43 -3.37 -1.72
CA GLN A 217 -16.10 -3.85 -1.34
C GLN A 217 -15.07 -3.22 -2.28
N GLN A 218 -14.02 -2.61 -1.74
CA GLN A 218 -12.90 -2.16 -2.55
C GLN A 218 -12.14 -3.38 -3.09
N VAL A 219 -11.81 -3.35 -4.39
CA VAL A 219 -11.01 -4.38 -5.04
C VAL A 219 -9.52 -4.05 -4.85
N PRO A 220 -8.70 -4.99 -4.34
CA PRO A 220 -7.26 -4.77 -4.17
C PRO A 220 -6.57 -4.45 -5.51
N PRO A 221 -5.71 -3.41 -5.58
CA PRO A 221 -4.87 -3.20 -6.74
C PRO A 221 -3.80 -4.29 -6.84
N ARG A 222 -3.38 -4.62 -8.07
CA ARG A 222 -2.19 -5.43 -8.32
C ARG A 222 -0.95 -4.54 -8.23
N HIS A 223 0.07 -4.98 -7.50
CA HIS A 223 1.36 -4.30 -7.40
C HIS A 223 2.31 -4.75 -8.51
N VAL A 224 1.78 -4.67 -9.73
CA VAL A 224 2.50 -4.90 -10.98
C VAL A 224 2.23 -3.71 -11.89
N ASP A 225 3.20 -3.42 -12.75
CA ASP A 225 3.04 -2.37 -13.74
C ASP A 225 2.18 -2.92 -14.89
N PRO A 226 0.96 -2.41 -15.10
CA PRO A 226 0.17 -2.78 -16.26
C PRO A 226 0.84 -2.26 -17.54
N PRO A 227 0.53 -2.82 -18.71
CA PRO A 227 0.84 -2.18 -19.98
C PRO A 227 0.28 -0.75 -20.00
N ALA A 228 1.02 0.21 -20.54
CA ALA A 228 0.64 1.63 -20.52
C ALA A 228 -0.75 1.91 -21.12
N GLU A 229 -1.16 1.14 -22.12
CA GLU A 229 -2.49 1.25 -22.77
C GLU A 229 -3.65 0.81 -21.85
N LEU A 230 -3.35 0.04 -20.81
CA LEU A 230 -4.31 -0.52 -19.87
C LEU A 230 -4.18 0.12 -18.49
N GLU A 231 -3.37 1.16 -18.30
CA GLU A 231 -3.14 1.74 -16.97
C GLU A 231 -4.41 2.40 -16.42
N ALA A 232 -4.78 2.07 -15.18
CA ALA A 232 -5.92 2.65 -14.49
C ALA A 232 -5.47 3.65 -13.41
N GLU A 233 -6.07 4.83 -13.41
CA GLU A 233 -5.83 5.89 -12.40
C GLU A 233 -7.07 6.12 -11.51
N PHE A 234 -7.73 5.06 -11.04
CA PHE A 234 -8.90 5.15 -10.17
C PHE A 234 -8.96 3.98 -9.18
N ALA A 235 -9.63 4.17 -8.05
CA ALA A 235 -9.93 3.06 -7.15
C ALA A 235 -11.14 2.27 -7.63
N LEU A 236 -11.06 0.94 -7.60
CA LEU A 236 -12.15 0.07 -8.03
C LEU A 236 -12.93 -0.45 -6.83
N TYR A 237 -14.25 -0.26 -6.86
CA TYR A 237 -15.20 -0.83 -5.92
C TYR A 237 -16.11 -1.82 -6.62
N MET A 238 -16.57 -2.81 -5.86
CA MET A 238 -17.37 -3.90 -6.36
C MET A 238 -18.53 -4.20 -5.42
N PHE A 239 -19.73 -4.27 -5.98
CA PHE A 239 -20.90 -4.84 -5.32
C PHE A 239 -21.25 -6.17 -6.02
N SER A 240 -21.13 -7.27 -5.28
CA SER A 240 -21.42 -8.62 -5.77
C SER A 240 -22.67 -9.19 -5.09
N ARG A 241 -23.20 -10.32 -5.60
CA ARG A 241 -24.25 -11.08 -4.90
C ARG A 241 -23.85 -11.43 -3.47
N LYS A 242 -22.58 -11.75 -3.22
CA LYS A 242 -22.07 -12.00 -1.85
C LYS A 242 -22.15 -10.73 -1.00
N SER A 243 -21.79 -9.58 -1.58
CA SER A 243 -21.89 -8.26 -0.93
C SER A 243 -23.34 -7.86 -0.64
N ALA A 244 -24.34 -8.43 -1.30
CA ALA A 244 -25.75 -8.19 -0.96
C ALA A 244 -26.12 -8.83 0.40
N PHE A 245 -25.56 -10.00 0.73
CA PHE A 245 -25.88 -10.73 1.96
C PHE A 245 -24.88 -10.51 3.10
N LEU A 246 -23.59 -10.40 2.77
CA LEU A 246 -22.54 -10.26 3.77
C LEU A 246 -22.33 -8.78 4.11
N LYS A 247 -22.61 -8.42 5.37
CA LYS A 247 -22.26 -7.11 5.93
C LYS A 247 -20.88 -7.20 6.59
N ARG A 248 -20.01 -6.22 6.34
CA ARG A 248 -18.77 -6.06 7.10
C ARG A 248 -19.10 -5.54 8.49
N GLN A 249 -18.39 -6.02 9.50
CA GLN A 249 -18.47 -5.46 10.85
C GLN A 249 -17.69 -4.15 10.88
N CYS A 250 -18.34 -3.08 11.32
CA CYS A 250 -17.70 -1.79 11.46
C CYS A 250 -16.93 -1.73 12.78
N VAL A 251 -15.78 -1.05 12.76
CA VAL A 251 -14.93 -0.84 13.94
C VAL A 251 -14.62 0.65 14.04
N ASN A 252 -14.98 1.24 15.18
CA ASN A 252 -14.82 2.66 15.47
C ASN A 252 -13.47 3.04 16.08
N ALA A 253 -12.62 2.06 16.38
CA ALA A 253 -11.33 2.30 16.99
C ALA A 253 -10.49 3.24 16.11
N GLN A 254 -9.91 4.25 16.72
CA GLN A 254 -9.10 5.27 16.06
C GLN A 254 -7.70 4.73 15.79
N VAL A 255 -7.39 4.49 14.52
CA VAL A 255 -6.06 4.05 14.09
C VAL A 255 -5.29 5.24 13.54
N VAL A 256 -4.19 5.61 14.19
CA VAL A 256 -3.29 6.68 13.74
C VAL A 256 -1.99 6.07 13.26
N VAL A 257 -1.66 6.29 11.98
CA VAL A 257 -0.44 5.82 11.33
C VAL A 257 0.51 7.00 11.15
N VAL A 258 1.65 6.94 11.82
CA VAL A 258 2.67 7.99 11.81
C VAL A 258 3.72 7.67 10.74
N GLY A 259 3.64 8.37 9.62
CA GLY A 259 4.58 8.29 8.51
C GLY A 259 4.06 7.47 7.33
N ALA A 260 3.92 8.13 6.18
CA ALA A 260 3.52 7.54 4.90
C ALA A 260 4.66 6.83 4.16
N SER A 261 5.48 6.06 4.89
CA SER A 261 6.45 5.15 4.27
C SER A 261 5.73 3.97 3.60
N GLU A 262 6.45 3.19 2.79
CA GLU A 262 5.91 1.94 2.23
C GLU A 262 5.34 0.99 3.29
N THR A 263 5.95 0.96 4.49
CA THR A 263 5.45 0.14 5.61
C THR A 263 4.12 0.68 6.13
N GLY A 264 3.98 2.01 6.26
CA GLY A 264 2.73 2.65 6.68
C GLY A 264 1.62 2.45 5.65
N LEU A 265 1.93 2.69 4.37
CA LEU A 265 1.00 2.49 3.25
C LEU A 265 0.53 1.03 3.16
N ALA A 266 1.42 0.06 3.35
CA ALA A 266 1.06 -1.36 3.35
C ALA A 266 0.22 -1.78 4.55
N ALA A 267 0.44 -1.18 5.73
CA ALA A 267 -0.42 -1.40 6.89
C ALA A 267 -1.82 -0.85 6.64
N VAL A 268 -1.92 0.39 6.11
CA VAL A 268 -3.18 1.02 5.74
C VAL A 268 -3.91 0.22 4.67
N GLU A 269 -3.23 -0.18 3.60
CA GLU A 269 -3.79 -1.04 2.54
C GLU A 269 -4.36 -2.33 3.14
N ARG A 270 -3.61 -3.00 4.02
CA ARG A 270 -4.05 -4.26 4.63
C ARG A 270 -5.32 -4.07 5.48
N MET A 271 -5.42 -2.97 6.21
CA MET A 271 -6.61 -2.63 7.02
C MET A 271 -7.80 -2.25 6.14
N LEU A 272 -7.59 -1.40 5.13
CA LEU A 272 -8.62 -0.94 4.19
C LEU A 272 -9.27 -2.10 3.42
N LEU A 273 -8.45 -3.07 3.00
CA LEU A 273 -8.86 -4.19 2.16
C LEU A 273 -9.27 -5.43 2.98
N HIS A 274 -9.44 -5.31 4.30
CA HIS A 274 -9.88 -6.43 5.13
C HIS A 274 -11.28 -6.95 4.70
N PRO A 275 -11.45 -8.26 4.49
CA PRO A 275 -12.68 -8.80 3.88
C PRO A 275 -13.91 -8.77 4.80
N ARG A 276 -13.69 -8.71 6.12
CA ARG A 276 -14.78 -8.80 7.13
C ARG A 276 -14.98 -7.55 7.96
N LEU A 277 -13.97 -6.70 8.05
CA LEU A 277 -13.98 -5.51 8.91
C LEU A 277 -14.02 -4.27 8.04
N HIS A 278 -14.67 -3.23 8.54
CA HIS A 278 -14.67 -1.89 7.97
C HIS A 278 -14.23 -0.94 9.08
N LEU A 279 -12.99 -0.44 9.00
CA LEU A 279 -12.46 0.51 9.97
C LEU A 279 -12.94 1.91 9.60
N ASN A 280 -13.60 2.55 10.54
CA ASN A 280 -14.27 3.83 10.36
C ASN A 280 -13.32 5.03 10.46
N PHE A 281 -12.23 4.89 11.23
CA PHE A 281 -11.29 5.98 11.54
C PHE A 281 -9.84 5.54 11.36
N ILE A 282 -9.29 5.81 10.17
CA ILE A 282 -7.86 5.66 9.87
C ILE A 282 -7.32 7.04 9.53
N THR A 283 -6.32 7.49 10.29
CA THR A 283 -5.61 8.75 10.05
C THR A 283 -4.16 8.44 9.70
N LEU A 284 -3.67 8.95 8.58
CA LEU A 284 -2.28 8.82 8.13
C LEU A 284 -1.58 10.17 8.19
N LEU A 285 -0.55 10.28 9.03
CA LEU A 285 0.34 11.44 9.05
C LEU A 285 1.40 11.30 7.95
N ALA A 286 1.38 12.23 7.02
CA ALA A 286 2.25 12.28 5.85
C ALA A 286 2.90 13.67 5.75
N PRO A 287 3.89 13.99 6.61
CA PRO A 287 4.60 15.26 6.53
C PRO A 287 5.30 15.38 5.17
N GLY A 288 5.06 16.48 4.45
CA GLY A 288 5.50 16.67 3.07
C GLY A 288 4.68 15.90 2.03
N GLY A 289 3.57 15.28 2.41
CA GLY A 289 2.73 14.45 1.53
C GLY A 289 3.23 13.01 1.40
N ILE A 290 2.55 12.24 0.54
CA ILE A 290 2.95 10.85 0.27
C ILE A 290 4.01 10.87 -0.82
N GLN A 291 5.26 10.72 -0.41
CA GLN A 291 6.42 10.71 -1.31
C GLN A 291 6.42 9.44 -2.17
N MET A 292 6.53 9.60 -3.49
CA MET A 292 6.48 8.52 -4.48
C MET A 292 7.75 8.51 -5.34
N GLY A 293 8.09 7.35 -5.91
CA GLY A 293 9.05 7.29 -7.01
C GLY A 293 10.49 6.95 -6.64
N ASP A 294 10.73 6.41 -5.46
CA ASP A 294 11.98 5.66 -5.23
C ASP A 294 12.02 4.47 -6.20
N LEU A 295 13.16 4.26 -6.86
CA LEU A 295 13.36 3.19 -7.84
C LEU A 295 13.03 1.81 -7.24
N ALA A 296 13.25 1.65 -5.94
CA ALA A 296 12.96 0.43 -5.19
C ALA A 296 11.58 0.41 -4.51
N SER A 297 10.73 1.43 -4.72
CA SER A 297 9.38 1.47 -4.14
C SER A 297 8.42 0.51 -4.86
N GLN A 298 7.60 -0.20 -4.09
CA GLN A 298 6.46 -0.99 -4.55
C GLN A 298 5.15 -0.20 -4.59
N TYR A 299 5.15 1.05 -4.10
CA TYR A 299 4.03 1.98 -4.17
C TYR A 299 4.36 3.08 -5.18
N THR A 300 3.85 2.91 -6.40
CA THR A 300 3.94 3.92 -7.46
C THR A 300 2.75 4.88 -7.38
N LYS A 301 2.85 6.02 -8.07
CA LYS A 301 1.74 6.98 -8.22
C LYS A 301 0.46 6.30 -8.71
N SER A 302 0.60 5.42 -9.70
CA SER A 302 -0.46 4.58 -10.27
C SER A 302 -1.13 3.70 -9.22
N ILE A 303 -0.34 2.98 -8.42
CA ILE A 303 -0.86 2.10 -7.36
C ILE A 303 -1.62 2.92 -6.31
N ILE A 304 -1.13 4.11 -5.96
CA ILE A 304 -1.75 4.95 -4.93
C ILE A 304 -3.08 5.54 -5.43
N ALA A 305 -3.15 5.92 -6.71
CA ALA A 305 -4.42 6.26 -7.35
C ALA A 305 -5.41 5.09 -7.29
N ARG A 306 -4.93 3.87 -7.57
CA ARG A 306 -5.75 2.63 -7.50
C ARG A 306 -6.16 2.22 -6.09
N LEU A 307 -5.39 2.61 -5.07
CA LEU A 307 -5.77 2.45 -3.66
C LEU A 307 -6.82 3.46 -3.21
N GLY A 308 -6.93 4.63 -3.85
CA GLY A 308 -7.92 5.66 -3.51
C GLY A 308 -7.95 6.00 -2.03
N LEU A 309 -6.77 6.16 -1.40
CA LEU A 309 -6.61 6.29 0.06
C LEU A 309 -7.55 7.34 0.66
N GLN A 310 -7.67 8.51 0.03
CA GLN A 310 -8.50 9.63 0.49
C GLN A 310 -10.00 9.29 0.56
N ALA A 311 -10.47 8.21 -0.08
CA ALA A 311 -11.86 7.79 0.01
C ALA A 311 -12.23 7.27 1.42
N ARG A 312 -11.26 6.76 2.18
CA ARG A 312 -11.50 6.11 3.48
C ARG A 312 -10.42 6.38 4.54
N VAL A 313 -9.43 7.22 4.24
CA VAL A 313 -8.31 7.57 5.12
C VAL A 313 -8.17 9.08 5.20
N SER A 314 -8.12 9.61 6.41
CA SER A 314 -7.77 11.00 6.65
C SER A 314 -6.27 11.17 6.52
N VAL A 315 -5.79 11.79 5.44
CA VAL A 315 -4.37 12.05 5.21
C VAL A 315 -4.03 13.46 5.66
N LEU A 316 -3.20 13.59 6.68
CA LEU A 316 -2.81 14.87 7.26
C LEU A 316 -1.35 15.19 6.95
N ASN A 317 -1.09 16.38 6.44
CA ASN A 317 0.27 16.90 6.28
C ASN A 317 0.74 17.52 7.60
N ALA A 318 1.06 16.66 8.57
CA ALA A 318 1.48 17.06 9.91
C ALA A 318 2.52 16.08 10.46
N GLU A 319 3.39 16.58 11.33
CA GLU A 319 4.41 15.80 12.01
C GLU A 319 4.03 15.60 13.47
N MET A 320 4.22 14.38 13.98
CA MET A 320 4.05 14.07 15.39
C MET A 320 5.27 14.60 16.18
N VAL A 321 5.01 15.45 17.17
CA VAL A 321 6.05 16.08 18.01
C VAL A 321 5.93 15.71 19.49
N GLY A 322 4.80 15.14 19.91
CA GLY A 322 4.59 14.72 21.29
C GLY A 322 3.63 13.53 21.42
N LEU A 323 3.73 12.84 22.55
CA LEU A 323 2.94 11.65 22.86
C LEU A 323 2.53 11.64 24.34
N ASP A 324 1.22 11.63 24.60
CA ASP A 324 0.66 11.35 25.92
C ASP A 324 -0.01 9.96 25.89
N ARG A 325 0.61 9.00 26.59
CA ARG A 325 0.13 7.61 26.66
C ARG A 325 -1.04 7.42 27.61
N ALA A 326 -1.17 8.29 28.62
CA ALA A 326 -2.23 8.17 29.62
C ALA A 326 -3.57 8.60 29.03
N GLU A 327 -3.57 9.73 28.31
CA GLU A 327 -4.75 10.26 27.63
C GLU A 327 -4.93 9.68 26.21
N ARG A 328 -3.93 8.95 25.70
CA ARG A 328 -3.87 8.41 24.33
C ARG A 328 -4.04 9.49 23.27
N VAL A 329 -3.22 10.54 23.39
CA VAL A 329 -3.22 11.69 22.49
C VAL A 329 -1.82 11.91 21.92
N ILE A 330 -1.73 12.22 20.63
CA ILE A 330 -0.52 12.74 20.01
C ILE A 330 -0.63 14.24 19.77
N ALA A 331 0.48 14.95 19.95
CA ALA A 331 0.59 16.37 19.60
C ALA A 331 1.26 16.52 18.24
N LEU A 332 0.69 17.37 17.40
CA LEU A 332 1.19 17.68 16.06
C LEU A 332 1.98 19.00 16.04
N ASN A 333 2.82 19.18 15.04
CA ASN A 333 3.65 20.38 14.85
C ASN A 333 2.84 21.66 14.62
N ASP A 334 1.60 21.56 14.14
CA ASP A 334 0.67 22.69 13.99
C ASP A 334 -0.10 23.04 15.29
N GLY A 335 0.18 22.32 16.38
CA GLY A 335 -0.48 22.48 17.67
C GLY A 335 -1.80 21.71 17.82
N ALA A 336 -2.25 21.00 16.77
CA ALA A 336 -3.41 20.14 16.88
C ALA A 336 -3.11 18.87 17.71
N GLN A 337 -4.18 18.26 18.21
CA GLN A 337 -4.13 17.03 18.99
C GLN A 337 -5.00 15.96 18.33
N LEU A 338 -4.51 14.72 18.31
CA LEU A 338 -5.25 13.57 17.79
C LEU A 338 -5.31 12.46 18.83
N ASN A 339 -6.51 11.96 19.06
CA ASN A 339 -6.74 10.79 19.89
C ASN A 339 -6.40 9.51 19.09
N TYR A 340 -5.98 8.47 19.80
CA TYR A 340 -5.74 7.15 19.21
C TYR A 340 -6.18 6.01 20.12
N ASP A 341 -6.70 4.95 19.52
CA ASP A 341 -6.81 3.63 20.17
C ASP A 341 -5.62 2.76 19.77
N PHE A 342 -5.16 2.90 18.53
CA PHE A 342 -3.97 2.23 18.01
C PHE A 342 -3.05 3.22 17.31
N LEU A 343 -1.81 3.35 17.80
CA LEU A 343 -0.78 4.20 17.23
C LEU A 343 0.28 3.35 16.52
N LEU A 344 0.45 3.54 15.22
CA LEU A 344 1.39 2.80 14.38
C LEU A 344 2.54 3.71 13.96
N ILE A 345 3.76 3.47 14.45
CA ILE A 345 4.94 4.23 14.07
C ILE A 345 5.63 3.57 12.88
N THR A 346 5.50 4.20 11.71
CA THR A 346 6.04 3.72 10.43
C THR A 346 6.81 4.81 9.68
N CYS A 347 7.36 5.81 10.39
CA CYS A 347 8.11 6.93 9.82
C CYS A 347 9.39 6.53 9.07
N GLY A 348 9.85 5.29 9.25
CA GLY A 348 11.10 4.81 8.70
C GLY A 348 12.31 5.58 9.24
N LEU A 349 13.40 5.56 8.48
CA LEU A 349 14.60 6.34 8.76
C LEU A 349 14.67 7.48 7.74
N GLN A 350 15.05 8.67 8.20
CA GLN A 350 15.15 9.88 7.39
C GLN A 350 16.58 10.43 7.43
N GLU A 351 16.93 11.20 6.40
CA GLU A 351 18.21 11.86 6.31
C GLU A 351 18.22 13.08 7.27
N PRO A 352 19.22 13.20 8.16
CA PRO A 352 19.14 14.14 9.28
C PRO A 352 19.53 15.58 8.95
N THR A 353 20.14 15.87 7.80
CA THR A 353 20.79 17.16 7.50
C THR A 353 19.81 18.33 7.61
N ALA A 354 18.62 18.22 7.00
CA ALA A 354 17.60 19.28 7.07
C ALA A 354 17.14 19.51 8.53
N SER A 355 16.81 18.42 9.24
CA SER A 355 16.37 18.49 10.64
C SER A 355 17.44 19.04 11.59
N PHE A 356 18.71 18.80 11.29
CA PHE A 356 19.84 19.29 12.08
C PHE A 356 19.96 20.81 11.99
N PHE A 357 19.82 21.38 10.80
CA PHE A 357 19.87 22.83 10.61
C PHE A 357 18.57 23.53 11.03
N ALA A 358 17.41 22.90 10.83
CA ALA A 358 16.11 23.44 11.24
C ALA A 358 16.02 23.74 12.75
N GLN A 359 16.74 23.00 13.60
CA GLN A 359 16.80 23.25 15.04
C GLN A 359 17.51 24.57 15.41
N ARG A 360 18.42 25.04 14.55
CA ARG A 360 19.19 26.28 14.77
C ARG A 360 18.54 27.46 14.06
N ASP A 361 18.19 27.24 12.79
CA ASP A 361 17.56 28.24 11.93
C ASP A 361 16.59 27.54 10.95
N PRO A 362 15.26 27.66 11.16
CA PRO A 362 14.26 27.08 10.28
C PRO A 362 14.29 27.63 8.84
N GLU A 363 14.74 28.87 8.62
CA GLU A 363 14.76 29.46 7.29
C GLU A 363 15.82 28.78 6.41
N VAL A 364 16.98 28.46 7.00
CA VAL A 364 18.07 27.74 6.34
C VAL A 364 17.67 26.32 5.92
N ALA A 365 16.78 25.66 6.68
CA ALA A 365 16.32 24.31 6.34
C ALA A 365 15.63 24.24 4.97
N GLY A 366 15.06 25.35 4.48
CA GLY A 366 14.50 25.45 3.13
C GLY A 366 15.53 25.33 2.01
N ASN A 367 16.82 25.53 2.30
CA ASN A 367 17.93 25.32 1.36
C ASN A 367 18.54 23.92 1.44
N VAL A 368 17.95 23.02 2.24
CA VAL A 368 18.38 21.63 2.35
C VAL A 368 17.29 20.73 1.80
N CYS A 369 17.63 19.84 0.87
CA CYS A 369 16.68 18.86 0.36
C CYS A 369 17.26 17.43 0.43
N GLY A 370 16.35 16.46 0.47
CA GLY A 370 16.71 15.06 0.33
C GLY A 370 16.83 14.61 -1.13
N THR A 371 17.42 13.45 -1.36
CA THR A 371 17.55 12.85 -2.71
C THR A 371 16.20 12.60 -3.39
N GLN A 372 15.14 12.27 -2.64
CA GLN A 372 13.82 12.05 -3.21
C GLN A 372 13.20 13.36 -3.74
N GLU A 373 13.21 14.42 -2.92
CA GLU A 373 12.77 15.78 -3.31
C GLU A 373 13.57 16.30 -4.51
N LEU A 374 14.89 16.10 -4.51
CA LEU A 374 15.72 16.42 -5.67
C LEU A 374 15.26 15.68 -6.93
N THR A 375 14.93 14.39 -6.80
CA THR A 375 14.49 13.58 -7.94
C THR A 375 13.12 14.03 -8.48
N SER A 376 12.21 14.49 -7.62
CA SER A 376 10.88 14.96 -8.04
C SER A 376 10.91 16.39 -8.57
N ASP A 377 11.62 17.30 -7.91
CA ASP A 377 11.40 18.73 -8.04
C ASP A 377 12.49 19.43 -8.86
N PHE A 378 13.72 18.89 -8.90
CA PHE A 378 14.83 19.52 -9.61
C PHE A 378 14.68 19.41 -11.13
N MET A 379 14.47 20.54 -11.81
CA MET A 379 14.29 20.61 -13.26
C MET A 379 15.54 21.14 -13.97
N PHE A 380 15.61 20.93 -15.29
CA PHE A 380 16.70 21.46 -16.11
C PHE A 380 16.83 23.00 -15.98
N GLY A 381 15.72 23.72 -15.79
CA GLY A 381 15.74 25.17 -15.59
C GLY A 381 16.51 25.60 -14.34
N ASP A 382 16.43 24.82 -13.25
CA ASP A 382 17.12 25.11 -11.98
C ASP A 382 18.63 25.00 -12.13
N SER A 383 19.10 24.09 -12.98
CA SER A 383 20.53 23.95 -13.30
C SER A 383 21.14 25.15 -14.01
N LEU A 384 20.31 26.02 -14.61
CA LEU A 384 20.75 27.24 -15.28
C LEU A 384 20.79 28.45 -14.34
N THR A 385 20.08 28.39 -13.22
CA THR A 385 19.95 29.50 -12.26
C THR A 385 20.84 29.33 -11.04
N MET A 386 21.03 28.08 -10.58
CA MET A 386 21.88 27.77 -9.45
C MET A 386 23.37 27.86 -9.82
N GLU A 387 24.18 28.37 -8.91
CA GLU A 387 25.63 28.55 -9.09
C GLU A 387 26.44 27.51 -8.32
N ARG A 388 25.99 27.15 -7.10
CA ARG A 388 26.71 26.22 -6.21
C ARG A 388 25.75 25.33 -5.43
N ILE A 389 25.94 24.03 -5.58
CA ILE A 389 25.23 22.97 -4.87
C ILE A 389 26.25 22.19 -4.03
N VAL A 390 25.88 21.80 -2.81
CA VAL A 390 26.70 20.89 -1.99
C VAL A 390 25.99 19.55 -1.90
N LEU A 391 26.62 18.50 -2.43
CA LEU A 391 26.17 17.13 -2.24
C LEU A 391 26.88 16.58 -0.99
N TYR A 392 26.13 16.33 0.07
CA TYR A 392 26.70 16.01 1.39
C TYR A 392 26.32 14.60 1.87
N GLY A 393 27.25 13.65 1.77
CA GLY A 393 27.06 12.28 2.23
C GLY A 393 27.80 11.25 1.39
N SER A 394 27.71 9.97 1.77
CA SER A 394 28.47 8.89 1.14
C SER A 394 27.65 7.61 0.96
N THR A 395 26.32 7.73 0.99
CA THR A 395 25.39 6.59 0.84
C THR A 395 24.99 6.39 -0.62
N LEU A 396 24.20 5.35 -0.92
CA LEU A 396 23.61 5.18 -2.26
C LEU A 396 22.76 6.39 -2.69
N ASP A 397 22.14 7.09 -1.74
CA ASP A 397 21.37 8.30 -2.01
C ASP A 397 22.24 9.43 -2.59
N ALA A 398 23.54 9.46 -2.26
CA ALA A 398 24.49 10.40 -2.83
C ALA A 398 24.78 10.07 -4.30
N ILE A 399 24.90 8.79 -4.65
CA ILE A 399 25.07 8.36 -6.04
C ILE A 399 23.81 8.65 -6.85
N GLN A 400 22.63 8.40 -6.29
CA GLN A 400 21.36 8.78 -6.92
C GLN A 400 21.27 10.29 -7.16
N ALA A 401 21.59 11.11 -6.15
CA ALA A 401 21.56 12.56 -6.28
C ALA A 401 22.56 13.06 -7.34
N TRP A 402 23.78 12.52 -7.33
CA TRP A 402 24.76 12.78 -8.38
C TRP A 402 24.22 12.43 -9.78
N SER A 403 23.60 11.27 -9.95
CA SER A 403 22.98 10.86 -11.21
C SER A 403 21.92 11.86 -11.69
N VAL A 404 21.07 12.36 -10.78
CA VAL A 404 20.07 13.38 -11.11
C VAL A 404 20.74 14.68 -11.58
N LEU A 405 21.79 15.13 -10.89
CA LEU A 405 22.53 16.34 -11.26
C LEU A 405 23.25 16.20 -12.61
N GLU A 406 23.87 15.06 -12.89
CA GLU A 406 24.54 14.82 -14.18
C GLU A 406 23.54 14.74 -15.34
N LEU A 407 22.42 14.03 -15.14
CA LEU A 407 21.40 13.86 -16.18
C LEU A 407 20.60 15.15 -16.45
N ARG A 408 20.36 15.99 -15.43
CA ARG A 408 19.51 17.19 -15.54
C ARG A 408 20.28 18.51 -15.56
N GLY A 409 21.53 18.55 -15.11
CA GLY A 409 22.32 19.78 -15.00
C GLY A 409 23.58 19.83 -15.87
N GLY A 410 24.08 18.68 -16.33
CA GLY A 410 25.10 18.60 -17.39
C GLY A 410 26.46 19.28 -17.13
N MET A 411 26.77 19.72 -15.90
CA MET A 411 28.07 20.35 -15.59
C MET A 411 28.60 19.96 -14.21
N SER A 412 29.74 19.28 -14.19
CA SER A 412 30.57 18.99 -13.00
C SER A 412 31.09 20.23 -12.25
N ARG A 413 30.76 21.44 -12.71
CA ARG A 413 31.12 22.72 -12.08
C ARG A 413 30.09 23.22 -11.08
N LEU A 414 28.88 22.68 -11.09
CA LEU A 414 27.76 23.18 -10.28
C LEU A 414 27.75 22.66 -8.86
N TYR A 415 28.38 21.50 -8.59
CA TYR A 415 28.31 20.87 -7.27
C TYR A 415 29.67 20.54 -6.67
N SER A 416 29.75 20.59 -5.33
CA SER A 416 30.85 20.05 -4.54
C SER A 416 30.38 18.79 -3.84
N PHE A 417 30.99 17.64 -4.17
CA PHE A 417 30.67 16.37 -3.54
C PHE A 417 31.58 16.10 -2.34
N CYS A 418 30.98 16.03 -1.15
CA CYS A 418 31.73 15.85 0.07
C CYS A 418 30.99 14.99 1.10
N ALA A 419 31.74 14.42 2.02
CA ALA A 419 31.20 13.60 3.09
C ALA A 419 32.08 13.70 4.34
N PRO A 420 31.50 13.56 5.55
CA PRO A 420 32.30 13.47 6.76
C PRO A 420 33.23 12.25 6.68
N PRO A 421 34.46 12.32 7.23
CA PRO A 421 35.38 11.19 7.23
C PRO A 421 34.76 9.99 7.95
N ALA A 422 34.42 8.94 7.19
CA ALA A 422 33.75 7.74 7.65
C ALA A 422 34.17 6.54 6.78
N PRO A 423 34.06 5.29 7.27
CA PRO A 423 34.23 4.13 6.41
C PRO A 423 33.19 4.16 5.27
N PRO A 424 33.57 3.73 4.05
CA PRO A 424 32.68 3.75 2.90
C PRO A 424 31.45 2.86 3.15
N ASP A 425 30.29 3.32 2.70
CA ASP A 425 29.04 2.58 2.84
C ASP A 425 29.18 1.19 2.17
N PRO A 426 28.90 0.08 2.88
CA PRO A 426 29.07 -1.26 2.33
C PRO A 426 28.31 -1.52 1.03
N MET A 427 27.15 -0.88 0.83
CA MET A 427 26.38 -1.02 -0.38
C MET A 427 26.98 -0.21 -1.54
N VAL A 428 27.56 0.96 -1.26
CA VAL A 428 28.33 1.72 -2.24
C VAL A 428 29.56 0.92 -2.69
N GLN A 429 30.21 0.19 -1.79
CA GLN A 429 31.34 -0.70 -2.17
C GLN A 429 30.89 -1.83 -3.13
N VAL A 430 29.70 -2.41 -2.91
CA VAL A 430 29.13 -3.41 -3.83
C VAL A 430 28.87 -2.80 -5.20
N LEU A 431 28.32 -1.58 -5.24
CA LEU A 431 28.10 -0.84 -6.48
C LEU A 431 29.44 -0.52 -7.18
N GLN A 432 30.45 -0.04 -6.46
CA GLN A 432 31.79 0.23 -7.00
C GLN A 432 32.39 -1.03 -7.63
N ALA A 433 32.35 -2.15 -6.92
CA ALA A 433 32.87 -3.42 -7.44
C ALA A 433 32.10 -3.93 -8.67
N ALA A 434 30.78 -3.66 -8.77
CA ALA A 434 29.99 -3.96 -9.97
C ALA A 434 30.31 -3.00 -11.13
N ALA A 435 30.50 -1.71 -10.83
CA ALA A 435 30.86 -0.67 -11.80
C ALA A 435 32.26 -0.92 -12.39
N GLU A 436 33.22 -1.37 -11.59
CA GLU A 436 34.55 -1.79 -12.05
C GLU A 436 34.48 -2.90 -13.13
N LYS A 437 33.54 -3.85 -13.00
CA LYS A 437 33.33 -4.92 -14.01
C LYS A 437 32.83 -4.39 -15.35
N LEU A 438 32.17 -3.24 -15.35
CA LEU A 438 31.67 -2.56 -16.55
C LEU A 438 32.56 -1.39 -16.98
N HIS A 439 33.68 -1.14 -16.29
CA HIS A 439 34.54 0.02 -16.52
C HIS A 439 33.80 1.36 -16.40
N ILE A 440 32.87 1.45 -15.45
CA ILE A 440 32.14 2.69 -15.12
C ILE A 440 32.87 3.37 -13.96
N GLU A 441 33.28 4.62 -14.16
CA GLU A 441 33.86 5.46 -13.11
C GLU A 441 32.74 6.09 -12.26
N LEU A 442 32.83 5.91 -10.94
CA LEU A 442 31.91 6.51 -9.97
C LEU A 442 32.63 7.62 -9.20
N PRO A 443 31.95 8.72 -8.84
CA PRO A 443 32.55 9.80 -8.09
C PRO A 443 32.82 9.38 -6.64
N GLU A 444 33.88 9.92 -6.06
CA GLU A 444 34.16 9.77 -4.63
C GLU A 444 34.00 11.12 -3.92
N PRO A 445 33.38 11.15 -2.73
CA PRO A 445 33.24 12.39 -1.97
C PRO A 445 34.58 12.84 -1.41
N GLN A 446 34.82 14.16 -1.45
CA GLN A 446 35.95 14.74 -0.73
C GLN A 446 35.71 14.67 0.79
N PRO A 447 36.73 14.34 1.60
CA PRO A 447 36.57 14.23 3.05
C PRO A 447 36.42 15.62 3.68
N ALA A 448 35.18 16.03 3.96
CA ALA A 448 34.87 17.32 4.57
C ALA A 448 33.60 17.21 5.43
N ARG A 449 33.62 17.79 6.64
CA ARG A 449 32.44 17.88 7.50
C ARG A 449 31.83 19.27 7.42
N LEU A 450 30.56 19.33 7.05
CA LEU A 450 29.78 20.58 7.07
C LEU A 450 29.49 20.96 8.52
N ARG A 451 29.98 22.12 8.95
CA ARG A 451 29.90 22.61 10.34
C ARG A 451 28.67 23.49 10.56
N ALA A 452 28.42 24.38 9.62
CA ALA A 452 27.37 25.40 9.70
C ALA A 452 26.80 25.68 8.30
N LEU A 453 25.53 26.06 8.29
CA LEU A 453 24.81 26.61 7.15
C LEU A 453 24.01 27.79 7.72
N GLU A 454 24.40 29.01 7.39
CA GLU A 454 23.91 30.23 8.05
C GLU A 454 23.87 31.38 7.04
N PHE A 455 22.86 32.25 7.11
CA PHE A 455 22.88 33.53 6.38
C PHE A 455 23.85 34.48 7.10
N THR A 456 24.86 34.98 6.39
CA THR A 456 25.89 35.84 7.01
C THR A 456 25.39 37.25 7.29
N ASP A 457 24.44 37.74 6.49
CA ASP A 457 23.71 39.00 6.65
C ASP A 457 22.20 38.80 6.40
N GLU A 458 21.32 39.61 7.03
CA GLU A 458 19.85 39.54 6.85
C GLU A 458 19.37 39.79 5.40
N ASN A 459 20.22 40.36 4.55
CA ASN A 459 19.92 40.62 3.13
C ASN A 459 20.53 39.57 2.19
N ASP A 460 21.25 38.57 2.72
CA ASP A 460 21.85 37.54 1.89
C ASP A 460 20.77 36.69 1.24
N ALA A 461 20.88 36.53 -0.08
CA ALA A 461 19.98 35.67 -0.84
C ALA A 461 20.34 34.17 -0.73
N LYS A 462 21.52 33.84 -0.21
CA LYS A 462 22.06 32.47 -0.17
C LYS A 462 22.82 32.21 1.13
N PRO A 463 22.57 31.09 1.84
CA PRO A 463 23.31 30.76 3.05
C PRO A 463 24.78 30.40 2.74
N MET A 464 25.66 30.69 3.69
CA MET A 464 27.07 30.28 3.68
C MET A 464 27.20 28.87 4.25
N ALA A 465 27.73 27.95 3.46
CA ALA A 465 28.15 26.63 3.91
C ALA A 465 29.60 26.69 4.42
N SER A 466 29.81 26.43 5.70
CA SER A 466 31.13 26.43 6.34
C SER A 466 31.58 25.03 6.76
N PHE A 467 32.82 24.69 6.45
CA PHE A 467 33.42 23.38 6.73
C PHE A 467 34.42 23.44 7.90
N GLU A 468 34.78 22.27 8.46
CA GLU A 468 35.83 22.19 9.48
C GLU A 468 37.20 22.69 8.94
N GLU A 469 38.01 23.30 9.82
CA GLU A 469 39.33 23.83 9.45
C GLU A 469 40.24 22.74 8.86
N GLY A 470 40.84 23.03 7.70
CA GLY A 470 41.65 22.06 6.94
C GLY A 470 40.85 21.17 5.98
N SER A 471 39.54 21.39 5.85
CA SER A 471 38.71 20.77 4.82
C SER A 471 39.26 21.08 3.41
N PRO A 472 39.26 20.09 2.48
CA PRO A 472 39.59 20.31 1.08
C PRO A 472 38.51 21.14 0.35
N VAL A 473 37.30 21.19 0.91
CA VAL A 473 36.20 22.01 0.41
C VAL A 473 36.21 23.35 1.15
N ALA A 474 36.27 24.45 0.38
CA ALA A 474 36.27 25.80 0.90
C ALA A 474 34.85 26.29 1.23
N ASP A 475 34.77 27.17 2.22
CA ASP A 475 33.52 27.86 2.58
C ASP A 475 32.96 28.64 1.38
N SER A 476 31.66 28.54 1.18
CA SER A 476 31.00 29.15 0.03
C SER A 476 29.51 29.40 0.27
N HIS A 477 28.98 30.47 -0.34
CA HIS A 477 27.54 30.62 -0.49
C HIS A 477 27.00 29.53 -1.42
N VAL A 478 25.89 28.92 -1.02
CA VAL A 478 25.28 27.78 -1.72
C VAL A 478 23.81 28.07 -2.02
N ASP A 479 23.35 27.62 -3.18
CA ASP A 479 21.94 27.65 -3.54
C ASP A 479 21.17 26.53 -2.85
N LEU A 480 21.80 25.35 -2.76
CA LEU A 480 21.17 24.12 -2.28
C LEU A 480 22.20 23.18 -1.64
N VAL A 481 21.80 22.54 -0.53
CA VAL A 481 22.51 21.42 0.07
C VAL A 481 21.66 20.16 -0.07
N ILE A 482 22.23 19.12 -0.66
CA ILE A 482 21.55 17.82 -0.81
C ILE A 482 22.08 16.90 0.29
N GLY A 483 21.23 16.58 1.25
CA GLY A 483 21.53 15.66 2.34
C GLY A 483 21.50 14.21 1.88
N CYS A 484 22.61 13.49 2.04
CA CYS A 484 22.76 12.08 1.69
C CYS A 484 23.50 11.29 2.78
N GLN A 485 23.40 11.72 4.04
CA GLN A 485 24.02 11.03 5.16
C GLN A 485 23.26 9.74 5.52
N GLN A 486 23.83 8.97 6.45
CA GLN A 486 23.18 7.77 6.96
C GLN A 486 21.86 8.11 7.66
N LYS A 487 20.77 7.51 7.18
CA LYS A 487 19.42 7.75 7.70
C LYS A 487 19.25 7.31 9.15
N GLN A 488 18.48 8.06 9.93
CA GLN A 488 18.21 7.85 11.35
C GLN A 488 16.72 7.98 11.66
N VAL A 489 16.28 7.57 12.85
CA VAL A 489 14.89 7.83 13.29
C VAL A 489 14.76 9.35 13.48
N PRO A 490 13.68 9.99 12.98
CA PRO A 490 13.47 11.43 13.14
C PRO A 490 13.56 11.87 14.61
N THR A 491 14.21 13.01 14.85
CA THR A 491 14.46 13.51 16.21
C THR A 491 13.17 13.78 16.98
N SER A 492 12.14 14.29 16.31
CA SER A 492 10.79 14.51 16.84
C SER A 492 10.17 13.22 17.38
N ILE A 493 10.17 12.16 16.57
CA ILE A 493 9.65 10.84 16.92
C ILE A 493 10.47 10.21 18.04
N PHE A 494 11.80 10.28 17.96
CA PHE A 494 12.67 9.78 19.03
C PHE A 494 12.37 10.47 20.37
N THR A 495 12.30 11.80 20.37
CA THR A 495 12.00 12.60 21.58
C THR A 495 10.63 12.24 22.14
N ALA A 496 9.58 12.22 21.30
CA ALA A 496 8.22 11.90 21.73
C ALA A 496 8.08 10.49 22.33
N LEU A 497 8.75 9.49 21.75
CA LEU A 497 8.72 8.11 22.25
C LEU A 497 9.57 7.94 23.51
N ASN A 498 10.75 8.56 23.55
CA ASN A 498 11.65 8.47 24.70
C ASN A 498 11.04 9.15 25.94
N ASP A 499 10.50 10.35 25.77
CA ASP A 499 9.91 11.13 26.87
C ASP A 499 8.65 10.48 27.43
N SER A 500 7.94 9.70 26.61
CA SER A 500 6.78 8.89 27.04
C SER A 500 7.17 7.50 27.55
N GLY A 501 8.46 7.15 27.60
CA GLY A 501 8.96 5.90 28.17
C GLY A 501 8.73 4.66 27.31
N VAL A 502 8.61 4.80 25.99
CA VAL A 502 8.62 3.67 25.05
C VAL A 502 10.06 3.18 24.86
N VAL A 503 10.27 1.86 24.90
CA VAL A 503 11.62 1.27 24.85
C VAL A 503 12.32 1.53 23.51
N PHE A 504 13.48 2.18 23.57
CA PHE A 504 14.31 2.52 22.43
C PHE A 504 15.76 2.07 22.62
N ASP A 505 16.33 1.37 21.63
CA ASP A 505 17.74 0.92 21.62
C ASP A 505 18.30 1.06 20.20
N GLY A 506 18.55 2.31 19.79
CA GLY A 506 18.90 2.71 18.41
C GLY A 506 17.75 2.58 17.40
N ARG A 507 16.69 1.84 17.74
CA ARG A 507 15.42 1.64 17.04
C ARG A 507 14.33 1.41 18.08
N ILE A 508 13.07 1.55 17.67
CA ILE A 508 11.89 1.21 18.49
C ILE A 508 11.87 -0.31 18.71
N VAL A 509 11.82 -0.75 19.96
CA VAL A 509 11.86 -2.18 20.30
C VAL A 509 10.43 -2.73 20.34
N VAL A 510 10.18 -3.77 19.54
CA VAL A 510 8.87 -4.42 19.44
C VAL A 510 8.95 -5.93 19.68
N ASP A 511 7.80 -6.54 19.97
CA ASP A 511 7.66 -7.99 20.04
C ASP A 511 7.35 -8.63 18.68
N CYS A 512 7.05 -9.93 18.68
CA CYS A 512 6.68 -10.65 17.45
C CYS A 512 5.34 -10.22 16.85
N ALA A 513 4.50 -9.49 17.56
CA ALA A 513 3.26 -8.90 17.05
C ALA A 513 3.45 -7.43 16.64
N MET A 514 4.71 -6.97 16.53
CA MET A 514 5.07 -5.59 16.21
C MET A 514 4.59 -4.58 17.27
N CYS A 515 4.25 -5.07 18.46
CA CYS A 515 3.79 -4.26 19.58
C CYS A 515 4.99 -3.79 20.40
N SER A 516 4.96 -2.53 20.83
CA SER A 516 6.00 -1.95 21.68
C SER A 516 5.84 -2.38 23.15
N SER A 517 6.52 -1.69 24.07
CA SER A 517 6.25 -1.84 25.50
C SER A 517 4.85 -1.37 25.93
N ASP A 518 4.16 -0.62 25.08
CA ASP A 518 2.78 -0.19 25.26
C ASP A 518 1.84 -1.01 24.34
N PRO A 519 0.75 -1.61 24.88
CA PRO A 519 -0.16 -2.47 24.11
C PRO A 519 -0.93 -1.79 22.99
N ASN A 520 -0.96 -0.45 22.97
CA ASN A 520 -1.66 0.36 21.99
C ASN A 520 -0.70 1.04 20.99
N ILE A 521 0.61 0.87 21.16
CA ILE A 521 1.63 1.45 20.27
C ILE A 521 2.38 0.32 19.57
N TYR A 522 2.35 0.37 18.25
CA TYR A 522 3.00 -0.57 17.36
C TYR A 522 4.06 0.13 16.52
N ALA A 523 5.07 -0.60 16.06
CA ALA A 523 6.08 -0.05 15.15
C ALA A 523 6.61 -1.11 14.18
N ALA A 524 6.90 -0.70 12.95
CA ALA A 524 7.44 -1.57 11.91
C ALA A 524 8.33 -0.81 10.93
N GLY A 525 8.97 -1.55 10.02
CA GLY A 525 9.84 -0.97 9.01
C GLY A 525 11.22 -0.63 9.57
N SER A 526 11.92 0.30 8.92
CA SER A 526 13.33 0.57 9.22
C SER A 526 13.58 1.26 10.57
N CYS A 527 12.54 1.85 11.19
CA CYS A 527 12.61 2.46 12.52
C CYS A 527 12.49 1.46 13.68
N ALA A 528 12.15 0.19 13.41
CA ALA A 528 11.85 -0.81 14.43
C ALA A 528 12.83 -2.01 14.43
N LYS A 529 12.93 -2.69 15.57
CA LYS A 529 13.67 -3.94 15.74
C LYS A 529 12.97 -4.87 16.72
N LEU A 530 13.15 -6.19 16.56
CA LEU A 530 12.60 -7.14 17.52
C LEU A 530 13.39 -7.09 18.84
N SER A 531 12.68 -7.31 19.94
CA SER A 531 13.25 -7.51 21.26
C SER A 531 14.23 -8.69 21.26
N ARG A 532 15.29 -8.57 22.07
CA ARG A 532 16.38 -9.57 22.18
C ARG A 532 15.89 -10.98 22.55
N ARG A 533 14.68 -11.09 23.11
CA ARG A 533 14.01 -12.38 23.40
C ARG A 533 13.70 -13.21 22.14
N TYR A 534 13.66 -12.58 20.96
CA TYR A 534 13.29 -13.20 19.69
C TYR A 534 14.48 -13.39 18.74
N GLY A 535 15.67 -13.00 19.17
CA GLY A 535 16.89 -13.05 18.36
C GLY A 535 17.81 -11.89 18.70
N ASP A 536 19.09 -12.05 18.40
CA ASP A 536 20.07 -10.99 18.66
C ASP A 536 19.99 -9.92 17.57
N ASN A 537 19.66 -8.69 17.98
CA ASN A 537 19.59 -7.50 17.14
C ASN A 537 18.89 -7.66 15.78
N VAL A 538 17.70 -8.27 15.76
CA VAL A 538 16.91 -8.46 14.53
C VAL A 538 16.31 -7.12 14.08
N LEU A 539 17.05 -6.40 13.24
CA LEU A 539 16.65 -5.12 12.65
C LEU A 539 15.63 -5.36 11.52
N LEU A 540 14.45 -4.75 11.62
CA LEU A 540 13.41 -4.89 10.60
C LEU A 540 13.77 -4.15 9.29
N GLN A 541 14.74 -3.23 9.31
CA GLN A 541 15.25 -2.55 8.12
C GLN A 541 15.79 -3.48 7.02
N GLY A 542 16.15 -4.73 7.34
CA GLY A 542 16.67 -5.72 6.39
C GLY A 542 15.58 -6.51 5.65
N TYR A 543 14.31 -6.28 5.97
CA TYR A 543 13.17 -7.01 5.42
C TYR A 543 12.36 -6.12 4.47
N ASN A 544 11.52 -6.75 3.65
CA ASN A 544 10.66 -6.05 2.70
C ASN A 544 9.62 -5.17 3.44
N ALA A 545 9.63 -3.88 3.13
CA ALA A 545 8.83 -2.88 3.82
C ALA A 545 7.31 -3.12 3.67
N ARG A 546 6.87 -3.56 2.49
CA ARG A 546 5.47 -3.89 2.22
C ARG A 546 5.01 -5.09 3.05
N ALA A 547 5.79 -6.18 3.06
CA ALA A 547 5.47 -7.37 3.85
C ALA A 547 5.42 -7.08 5.36
N LEU A 548 6.35 -6.27 5.87
CA LEU A 548 6.32 -5.80 7.26
C LEU A 548 5.08 -4.97 7.57
N GLY A 549 4.68 -4.07 6.67
CA GLY A 549 3.48 -3.26 6.84
C GLY A 549 2.21 -4.09 6.81
N THR A 550 2.12 -5.08 5.91
CA THR A 550 1.03 -6.05 5.90
C THR A 550 0.94 -6.82 7.23
N ALA A 551 2.06 -7.29 7.76
CA ALA A 551 2.10 -8.01 9.05
C ALA A 551 1.75 -7.11 10.26
N LEU A 552 2.17 -5.84 10.22
CA LEU A 552 1.76 -4.83 11.20
C LEU A 552 0.25 -4.61 11.16
N GLY A 553 -0.33 -4.41 9.96
CA GLY A 553 -1.77 -4.26 9.78
C GLY A 553 -2.56 -5.48 10.28
N GLU A 554 -2.05 -6.70 10.07
CA GLU A 554 -2.66 -7.92 10.59
C GLU A 554 -2.74 -7.92 12.13
N SER A 555 -1.67 -7.49 12.79
CA SER A 555 -1.58 -7.48 14.25
C SER A 555 -2.60 -6.53 14.88
N VAL A 556 -2.85 -5.39 14.23
CA VAL A 556 -3.89 -4.44 14.63
C VAL A 556 -5.29 -4.97 14.31
N LEU A 557 -5.48 -5.59 13.14
CA LEU A 557 -6.76 -6.18 12.75
C LEU A 557 -7.23 -7.29 13.69
N VAL A 558 -6.31 -8.09 14.27
CA VAL A 558 -6.66 -9.08 15.28
C VAL A 558 -7.28 -8.42 16.52
N ARG A 559 -6.73 -7.29 16.98
CA ARG A 559 -7.30 -6.51 18.10
C ARG A 559 -8.63 -5.87 17.72
N CYS A 560 -8.74 -5.28 16.53
CA CYS A 560 -10.00 -4.74 16.02
C CYS A 560 -11.09 -5.81 15.89
N THR A 561 -10.71 -7.05 15.56
CA THR A 561 -11.65 -8.19 15.51
C THR A 561 -12.16 -8.53 16.91
N SER A 562 -11.27 -8.56 17.90
CA SER A 562 -11.63 -8.75 19.31
C SER A 562 -12.66 -7.73 19.78
N ILE A 563 -12.41 -6.44 19.49
CA ILE A 563 -13.34 -5.34 19.79
C ILE A 563 -14.69 -5.59 19.11
N ALA A 564 -14.70 -5.88 17.79
CA ALA A 564 -15.92 -6.10 17.03
C ALA A 564 -16.76 -7.29 17.54
N GLN A 565 -16.10 -8.33 18.08
CA GLN A 565 -16.74 -9.55 18.56
C GLN A 565 -17.10 -9.51 20.05
N HIS A 566 -16.81 -8.41 20.76
CA HIS A 566 -16.86 -8.34 22.22
C HIS A 566 -16.05 -9.45 22.92
N GLU A 567 -15.04 -9.98 22.24
CA GLU A 567 -14.10 -10.91 22.84
C GLU A 567 -13.07 -10.07 23.60
N GLY A 568 -12.84 -10.37 24.88
CA GLY A 568 -11.76 -9.73 25.64
C GLY A 568 -10.39 -9.94 24.96
N ASP A 569 -9.33 -9.37 25.51
CA ASP A 569 -7.95 -9.39 24.94
C ASP A 569 -7.27 -10.79 24.93
N THR A 570 -8.02 -11.87 24.71
CA THR A 570 -7.56 -13.26 24.65
C THR A 570 -7.13 -13.72 23.26
N ALA A 571 -7.29 -12.89 22.22
CA ALA A 571 -6.92 -13.24 20.86
C ALA A 571 -5.39 -13.45 20.73
N GLU A 572 -4.98 -14.61 20.19
CA GLU A 572 -3.57 -14.87 19.91
C GLU A 572 -3.07 -13.95 18.80
N LEU A 573 -2.14 -13.06 19.16
CA LEU A 573 -1.54 -12.14 18.21
C LEU A 573 -0.64 -12.87 17.20
N PRO A 574 -0.52 -12.35 15.96
CA PRO A 574 0.35 -12.93 14.96
C PRO A 574 1.80 -12.99 15.44
N ASN A 575 2.46 -14.12 15.18
CA ASN A 575 3.89 -14.26 15.42
C ASN A 575 4.65 -13.98 14.13
N VAL A 576 5.03 -12.73 13.89
CA VAL A 576 5.73 -12.32 12.67
C VAL A 576 7.05 -13.08 12.48
N LEU A 577 7.74 -13.48 13.56
CA LEU A 577 9.00 -14.24 13.47
C LEU A 577 8.86 -15.54 12.69
N SER A 578 7.69 -16.22 12.76
CA SER A 578 7.47 -17.49 12.04
C SER A 578 7.33 -17.31 10.53
N ILE A 579 7.00 -16.10 10.07
CA ILE A 579 6.73 -15.80 8.66
C ILE A 579 7.79 -14.87 8.03
N LEU A 580 8.71 -14.30 8.81
CA LEU A 580 9.77 -13.41 8.33
C LEU A 580 10.62 -14.01 7.20
N GLN A 581 10.84 -15.33 7.21
CA GLN A 581 11.60 -16.04 6.18
C GLN A 581 10.84 -16.20 4.87
N SER A 582 9.50 -16.10 4.91
CA SER A 582 8.63 -16.20 3.74
C SER A 582 8.40 -14.85 3.05
N PHE A 583 8.90 -13.75 3.64
CA PHE A 583 8.77 -12.44 3.04
C PHE A 583 9.59 -12.37 1.74
N PRO A 584 9.09 -11.63 0.72
CA PRO A 584 9.91 -11.26 -0.42
C PRO A 584 11.19 -10.58 0.05
N SER A 585 12.23 -10.63 -0.76
CA SER A 585 13.46 -9.94 -0.42
C SER A 585 13.27 -8.42 -0.44
N LYS A 586 14.08 -7.74 0.37
CA LYS A 586 14.20 -6.29 0.26
C LYS A 586 15.02 -5.96 -0.99
N VAL A 587 14.56 -4.97 -1.75
CA VAL A 587 15.27 -4.38 -2.88
C VAL A 587 15.67 -2.97 -2.50
N ILE A 588 16.87 -2.56 -2.90
CA ILE A 588 17.34 -1.18 -2.86
C ILE A 588 18.08 -0.91 -4.17
N GLY A 589 18.16 0.35 -4.57
CA GLY A 589 18.82 0.69 -5.83
C GLY A 589 19.03 2.18 -5.98
N CYS A 590 19.78 2.53 -7.03
CA CYS A 590 19.98 3.90 -7.47
C CYS A 590 20.19 3.90 -8.98
N GLN A 591 20.02 5.07 -9.59
CA GLN A 591 20.43 5.33 -10.95
C GLN A 591 21.91 5.67 -10.99
N VAL A 592 22.52 5.43 -12.15
CA VAL A 592 23.90 5.81 -12.50
C VAL A 592 23.84 6.50 -13.86
N PRO A 593 24.51 7.64 -14.10
CA PRO A 593 24.41 8.39 -15.34
C PRO A 593 25.36 7.80 -16.39
N SER A 594 25.21 6.50 -16.69
CA SER A 594 26.03 5.78 -17.65
C SER A 594 25.18 5.30 -18.83
N PRO A 595 25.67 5.47 -20.08
CA PRO A 595 24.98 4.97 -21.26
C PRO A 595 24.99 3.45 -21.34
N ILE A 596 25.88 2.75 -20.62
CA ILE A 596 26.05 1.28 -20.67
C ILE A 596 25.25 0.58 -19.56
N ALA A 597 25.05 1.22 -18.42
CA ALA A 597 24.21 0.70 -17.35
C ALA A 597 23.72 1.86 -16.48
N ASN A 598 22.41 2.07 -16.46
CA ASN A 598 21.82 3.24 -15.80
C ASN A 598 21.11 2.94 -14.49
N THR A 599 20.98 1.65 -14.14
CA THR A 599 20.18 1.19 -13.01
C THR A 599 20.97 0.16 -12.20
N PHE A 600 21.24 0.50 -10.94
CA PHE A 600 21.76 -0.42 -9.94
C PHE A 600 20.63 -0.93 -9.04
N MET A 601 20.58 -2.24 -8.82
CA MET A 601 19.66 -2.85 -7.87
C MET A 601 20.37 -3.97 -7.09
N PHE A 602 20.14 -3.97 -5.78
CA PHE A 602 20.54 -5.03 -4.86
C PHE A 602 19.31 -5.66 -4.22
N SER A 603 19.18 -6.97 -4.34
CA SER A 603 18.15 -7.78 -3.72
C SER A 603 18.80 -8.88 -2.90
N GLY A 604 18.32 -9.15 -1.69
CA GLY A 604 18.95 -10.14 -0.84
C GLY A 604 18.14 -10.52 0.38
N CYS A 605 18.51 -11.65 0.99
CA CYS A 605 17.97 -12.02 2.29
C CYS A 605 18.40 -11.00 3.38
N PRO A 606 17.76 -10.96 4.56
CA PRO A 606 18.09 -10.00 5.60
C PRO A 606 19.57 -10.00 6.01
N ARG A 607 20.23 -11.17 6.01
CA ARG A 607 21.67 -11.30 6.29
C ARG A 607 22.54 -10.65 5.21
N ALA A 608 22.12 -10.73 3.95
CA ALA A 608 22.80 -10.07 2.84
C ALA A 608 22.70 -8.53 2.94
N HIS A 609 21.59 -8.00 3.46
CA HIS A 609 21.45 -6.56 3.72
C HIS A 609 22.25 -6.09 4.95
N GLN A 610 22.46 -6.95 5.94
CA GLN A 610 23.31 -6.64 7.10
C GLN A 610 24.80 -6.62 6.74
N SER A 611 25.22 -7.39 5.75
CA SER A 611 26.62 -7.49 5.30
C SER A 611 26.67 -7.71 3.78
N PRO A 612 26.44 -6.63 3.00
CA PRO A 612 26.39 -6.72 1.54
C PRO A 612 27.77 -7.00 0.97
N SER A 613 27.82 -7.88 -0.03
CA SER A 613 29.06 -8.29 -0.68
C SER A 613 28.79 -8.93 -2.05
N LEU A 614 29.75 -8.80 -2.96
CA LEU A 614 29.82 -9.63 -4.18
C LEU A 614 30.50 -10.98 -3.92
N GLN A 615 31.15 -11.17 -2.76
CA GLN A 615 31.72 -12.47 -2.43
C GLN A 615 30.62 -13.40 -1.92
N PRO A 616 30.58 -14.66 -2.40
CA PRO A 616 29.63 -15.63 -1.89
C PRO A 616 29.90 -15.94 -0.40
N PRO A 617 28.85 -16.23 0.39
CA PRO A 617 29.03 -16.72 1.75
C PRO A 617 29.80 -18.06 1.75
N ALA A 618 30.30 -18.48 2.91
CA ALA A 618 31.08 -19.73 3.02
C ALA A 618 30.32 -20.93 2.42
N GLY A 619 30.96 -21.63 1.49
CA GLY A 619 30.36 -22.76 0.76
C GLY A 619 29.36 -22.39 -0.33
N GLY A 620 29.07 -21.10 -0.49
CA GLY A 620 28.21 -20.56 -1.54
C GLY A 620 28.92 -20.42 -2.90
N ARG A 621 28.15 -19.99 -3.90
CA ARG A 621 28.60 -19.87 -5.29
C ARG A 621 28.06 -18.60 -5.94
N ALA A 622 28.89 -17.90 -6.70
CA ALA A 622 28.46 -16.77 -7.52
C ALA A 622 28.34 -17.17 -9.00
N LEU A 623 27.22 -16.81 -9.64
CA LEU A 623 26.98 -16.91 -11.07
C LEU A 623 26.98 -15.49 -11.64
N VAL A 624 27.85 -15.21 -12.61
CA VAL A 624 28.10 -13.84 -13.10
C VAL A 624 27.98 -13.80 -14.61
N THR A 625 27.21 -12.84 -15.13
CA THR A 625 27.19 -12.52 -16.57
C THR A 625 27.44 -11.04 -16.79
N ILE A 626 28.27 -10.73 -17.78
CA ILE A 626 28.43 -9.40 -18.36
C ILE A 626 27.95 -9.51 -19.80
N SER A 627 26.95 -8.72 -20.15
CA SER A 627 26.32 -8.72 -21.48
C SER A 627 26.05 -7.29 -21.92
N GLU A 628 25.54 -7.10 -23.15
CA GLU A 628 25.08 -5.79 -23.63
C GLU A 628 23.98 -5.17 -22.74
N ARG A 629 23.28 -5.98 -21.96
CA ARG A 629 22.24 -5.52 -21.02
C ARG A 629 22.80 -5.04 -19.67
N GLY A 630 24.08 -5.29 -19.42
CA GLY A 630 24.78 -4.94 -18.17
C GLY A 630 25.37 -6.14 -17.43
N PHE A 631 25.77 -5.87 -16.19
CA PHE A 631 26.29 -6.82 -15.21
C PHE A 631 25.15 -7.37 -14.35
N MET A 632 25.12 -8.68 -14.19
CA MET A 632 24.27 -9.33 -13.19
C MET A 632 25.03 -10.45 -12.50
N GLN A 633 24.90 -10.49 -11.18
CA GLN A 633 25.42 -11.56 -10.34
C GLN A 633 24.31 -12.15 -9.48
N LEU A 634 24.17 -13.47 -9.53
CA LEU A 634 23.37 -14.24 -8.58
C LEU A 634 24.29 -15.00 -7.63
N THR A 635 24.09 -14.81 -6.32
CA THR A 635 24.89 -15.44 -5.28
C THR A 635 24.04 -16.47 -4.55
N LEU A 636 24.42 -17.73 -4.64
CA LEU A 636 23.82 -18.85 -3.92
C LEU A 636 24.57 -19.10 -2.60
N ASP A 637 23.85 -19.51 -1.56
CA ASP A 637 24.45 -20.04 -0.34
C ASP A 637 24.85 -21.52 -0.50
N ALA A 638 25.44 -22.10 0.56
CA ALA A 638 25.87 -23.48 0.58
C ALA A 638 24.71 -24.50 0.41
N GLY A 639 23.48 -24.08 0.71
CA GLY A 639 22.27 -24.89 0.53
C GLY A 639 21.60 -24.69 -0.83
N GLY A 640 22.21 -23.93 -1.76
CA GLY A 640 21.63 -23.65 -3.07
C GLY A 640 20.48 -22.63 -3.03
N THR A 641 20.29 -21.90 -1.94
CA THR A 641 19.30 -20.81 -1.87
C THR A 641 19.89 -19.52 -2.37
N LEU A 642 19.13 -18.74 -3.14
CA LEU A 642 19.58 -17.46 -3.64
C LEU A 642 19.72 -16.45 -2.48
N TYR A 643 20.96 -16.18 -2.10
CA TYR A 643 21.34 -15.33 -0.97
C TYR A 643 21.23 -13.84 -1.32
N SER A 644 21.74 -13.47 -2.50
CA SER A 644 21.65 -12.11 -3.04
C SER A 644 21.68 -12.10 -4.57
N ALA A 645 21.12 -11.05 -5.16
CA ALA A 645 21.14 -10.73 -6.58
C ALA A 645 21.57 -9.27 -6.74
N VAL A 646 22.59 -9.03 -7.57
CA VAL A 646 23.12 -7.70 -7.88
C VAL A 646 22.97 -7.45 -9.37
N LEU A 647 22.38 -6.32 -9.72
CA LEU A 647 22.17 -5.87 -11.09
C LEU A 647 22.78 -4.48 -11.25
N LEU A 648 23.54 -4.29 -12.32
CA LEU A 648 23.91 -2.98 -12.86
C LEU A 648 23.71 -3.03 -14.38
N GLY A 649 22.59 -2.52 -14.88
CA GLY A 649 22.22 -2.67 -16.29
C GLY A 649 21.36 -1.55 -16.86
N GLN A 650 21.09 -1.62 -18.17
CA GLN A 650 20.25 -0.64 -18.88
C GLN A 650 18.76 -0.90 -18.74
N VAL A 651 18.37 -2.15 -18.50
CA VAL A 651 16.97 -2.56 -18.45
C VAL A 651 16.50 -2.47 -17.00
N PRO A 652 15.53 -1.59 -16.67
CA PRO A 652 14.93 -1.61 -15.35
C PRO A 652 14.17 -2.93 -15.18
N ILE A 653 14.71 -3.82 -14.37
CA ILE A 653 13.94 -4.95 -13.86
C ILE A 653 13.01 -4.36 -12.81
N GLY A 654 11.69 -4.49 -12.99
CA GLY A 654 10.73 -3.97 -12.00
C GLY A 654 11.03 -4.49 -10.60
N THR A 655 10.91 -3.64 -9.58
CA THR A 655 11.26 -3.94 -8.19
C THR A 655 10.61 -5.22 -7.68
N HIS A 656 9.33 -5.46 -8.02
CA HIS A 656 8.61 -6.67 -7.65
C HIS A 656 9.31 -7.95 -8.17
N LYS A 657 9.88 -7.90 -9.37
CA LYS A 657 10.62 -9.03 -9.97
C LYS A 657 11.93 -9.28 -9.24
N MET A 658 12.66 -8.22 -8.90
CA MET A 658 13.90 -8.34 -8.10
C MET A 658 13.62 -8.86 -6.68
N ALA A 659 12.50 -8.44 -6.08
CA ALA A 659 12.07 -8.87 -4.75
C ALA A 659 11.64 -10.35 -4.72
N ALA A 660 11.20 -10.90 -5.86
CA ALA A 660 10.80 -12.29 -5.99
C ALA A 660 12.00 -13.26 -6.13
N LEU A 661 13.23 -12.75 -6.35
CA LEU A 661 14.41 -13.58 -6.55
C LEU A 661 14.95 -14.11 -5.21
N ALA A 662 15.54 -13.27 -4.37
CA ALA A 662 16.31 -13.79 -3.23
C ALA A 662 15.41 -14.51 -2.21
N GLY A 663 15.93 -15.61 -1.65
CA GLY A 663 15.22 -16.49 -0.71
C GLY A 663 14.65 -17.77 -1.32
N LEU A 664 14.73 -17.97 -2.64
CA LEU A 664 14.30 -19.22 -3.28
C LEU A 664 15.47 -20.18 -3.48
N HIS A 665 15.20 -21.48 -3.35
CA HIS A 665 16.14 -22.53 -3.73
C HIS A 665 16.37 -22.54 -5.25
N VAL A 666 17.57 -22.92 -5.69
CA VAL A 666 17.98 -22.92 -7.09
C VAL A 666 17.08 -23.77 -8.00
N SER A 667 16.37 -24.76 -7.43
CA SER A 667 15.39 -25.59 -8.17
C SER A 667 14.23 -24.77 -8.77
N TYR A 668 13.91 -23.61 -8.19
CA TYR A 668 12.89 -22.71 -8.78
C TYR A 668 13.37 -22.02 -10.07
N TYR A 669 14.65 -22.09 -10.42
CA TYR A 669 15.25 -21.35 -11.53
C TYR A 669 15.56 -22.25 -12.73
N ASN A 670 14.73 -23.27 -13.00
CA ASN A 670 14.77 -24.04 -14.26
C ASN A 670 16.16 -24.58 -14.63
N ASP A 671 16.81 -25.29 -13.70
CA ASP A 671 18.17 -25.83 -13.82
C ASP A 671 19.27 -24.80 -14.08
N LEU A 672 19.10 -23.57 -13.56
CA LEU A 672 20.01 -22.45 -13.74
C LEU A 672 21.50 -22.83 -13.63
N VAL A 673 21.90 -23.54 -12.57
CA VAL A 673 23.31 -23.88 -12.33
C VAL A 673 23.86 -24.79 -13.43
N ALA A 674 23.13 -25.85 -13.80
CA ALA A 674 23.57 -26.79 -14.82
C ALA A 674 23.65 -26.11 -16.20
N LYS A 675 22.64 -25.30 -16.56
CA LYS A 675 22.62 -24.55 -17.82
C LYS A 675 23.70 -23.47 -17.87
N PHE A 676 23.97 -22.82 -16.75
CA PHE A 676 25.06 -21.86 -16.63
C PHE A 676 26.43 -22.53 -16.82
N ASP A 677 26.64 -23.70 -16.19
CA ASP A 677 27.87 -24.50 -16.34
C ASP A 677 28.06 -25.03 -17.77
N ALA A 678 26.96 -25.35 -18.46
CA ALA A 678 26.96 -25.73 -19.87
C ALA A 678 27.18 -24.54 -20.84
N GLY A 679 27.17 -23.29 -20.34
CA GLY A 679 27.27 -22.08 -21.17
C GLY A 679 25.98 -21.73 -21.93
N GLU A 680 24.84 -22.32 -21.56
CA GLU A 680 23.53 -22.08 -22.18
C GLU A 680 22.86 -20.78 -21.70
N VAL A 681 23.39 -20.17 -20.62
CA VAL A 681 22.87 -18.92 -20.04
C VAL A 681 23.86 -17.77 -20.32
N PRO A 682 23.83 -17.16 -21.52
CA PRO A 682 24.74 -16.07 -21.87
C PRO A 682 24.43 -14.75 -21.15
N CYS A 683 23.21 -14.59 -20.62
CA CYS A 683 22.74 -13.37 -19.98
C CYS A 683 21.73 -13.70 -18.87
N LEU A 684 22.13 -13.54 -17.61
CA LEU A 684 21.24 -13.80 -16.46
C LEU A 684 20.03 -12.88 -16.44
N ILE A 685 20.20 -11.62 -16.86
CA ILE A 685 19.12 -10.63 -16.94
C ILE A 685 18.00 -11.20 -17.82
N HIS A 686 18.32 -11.58 -19.07
CA HIS A 686 17.34 -12.13 -19.99
C HIS A 686 16.70 -13.43 -19.48
N TYR A 687 17.52 -14.33 -18.94
CA TYR A 687 17.08 -15.63 -18.45
C TYR A 687 16.03 -15.52 -17.34
N ILE A 688 16.18 -14.54 -16.45
CA ILE A 688 15.29 -14.35 -15.30
C ILE A 688 14.09 -13.45 -15.63
N THR A 689 14.15 -12.62 -16.66
CA THR A 689 13.06 -11.65 -16.94
C THR A 689 12.21 -11.98 -18.16
N ASN A 690 12.77 -12.66 -19.17
CA ASN A 690 12.14 -12.77 -20.49
C ASN A 690 11.78 -14.20 -20.90
N GLU A 691 12.36 -15.20 -20.24
CA GLU A 691 12.01 -16.59 -20.45
C GLU A 691 10.56 -16.88 -20.02
N PRO A 692 9.80 -17.72 -20.75
CA PRO A 692 8.40 -17.98 -20.44
C PRO A 692 8.16 -18.50 -19.02
N TRP A 693 9.02 -19.37 -18.50
CA TRP A 693 8.90 -19.93 -17.15
C TRP A 693 9.02 -18.86 -16.06
N ALA A 694 9.83 -17.83 -16.29
CA ALA A 694 10.08 -16.79 -15.31
C ALA A 694 8.85 -15.90 -15.08
N SER A 695 7.94 -15.81 -16.05
CA SER A 695 6.66 -15.09 -15.87
C SER A 695 5.84 -15.64 -14.69
N LEU A 696 5.92 -16.95 -14.44
CA LEU A 696 5.25 -17.58 -13.31
C LEU A 696 5.84 -17.12 -11.98
N MET A 697 7.17 -17.04 -11.87
CA MET A 697 7.83 -16.60 -10.63
C MET A 697 7.53 -15.14 -10.28
N HIS A 698 7.35 -14.29 -11.30
CA HIS A 698 7.07 -12.86 -11.13
C HIS A 698 5.59 -12.56 -10.94
N HIS A 699 4.72 -13.56 -10.98
CA HIS A 699 3.29 -13.40 -10.76
C HIS A 699 3.02 -13.11 -9.27
N ASP A 700 2.14 -12.16 -9.00
CA ASP A 700 1.78 -11.69 -7.65
C ASP A 700 1.14 -12.78 -6.77
N GLU A 701 0.38 -13.70 -7.36
CA GLU A 701 -0.18 -14.87 -6.66
C GLU A 701 0.77 -16.09 -6.54
N PHE A 702 1.98 -16.03 -7.10
CA PHE A 702 2.93 -17.17 -7.05
C PHE A 702 3.37 -17.57 -5.64
N PRO A 703 3.63 -16.65 -4.69
CA PRO A 703 3.95 -17.02 -3.31
C PRO A 703 2.84 -17.84 -2.63
N GLN A 704 1.58 -17.53 -2.93
CA GLN A 704 0.41 -18.24 -2.39
C GLN A 704 0.32 -19.65 -2.98
N LEU A 705 0.53 -19.79 -4.29
CA LEU A 705 0.62 -21.10 -4.94
C LEU A 705 1.71 -21.96 -4.29
N ARG A 706 2.90 -21.40 -4.06
CA ARG A 706 4.00 -22.12 -3.38
C ARG A 706 3.63 -22.59 -1.99
N GLN A 707 2.97 -21.73 -1.21
CA GLN A 707 2.54 -22.09 0.14
C GLN A 707 1.49 -23.22 0.11
N GLN A 708 0.52 -23.15 -0.82
CA GLN A 708 -0.48 -24.21 -1.02
C GLN A 708 0.18 -25.53 -1.43
N LEU A 709 1.12 -25.49 -2.37
CA LEU A 709 1.87 -26.67 -2.81
C LEU A 709 2.70 -27.28 -1.68
N ALA A 710 3.36 -26.46 -0.86
CA ALA A 710 4.13 -26.93 0.28
C ALA A 710 3.23 -27.61 1.32
N LEU A 711 2.11 -26.96 1.69
CA LEU A 711 1.14 -27.52 2.64
C LEU A 711 0.50 -28.81 2.13
N GLY A 712 0.09 -28.83 0.85
CA GLY A 712 -0.48 -30.02 0.20
C GLY A 712 0.53 -31.18 0.19
N SER A 713 1.78 -30.91 -0.16
CA SER A 713 2.86 -31.91 -0.15
C SER A 713 3.08 -32.49 1.25
N MET A 714 3.07 -31.65 2.30
CA MET A 714 3.20 -32.12 3.69
C MET A 714 2.03 -33.01 4.11
N GLN A 715 0.81 -32.67 3.70
CA GLN A 715 -0.38 -33.47 3.98
C GLN A 715 -0.35 -34.82 3.25
N GLU A 716 0.05 -34.84 1.99
CA GLU A 716 0.18 -36.07 1.20
C GLU A 716 1.31 -36.97 1.74
N LEU A 717 2.46 -36.40 2.14
CA LEU A 717 3.54 -37.13 2.82
C LEU A 717 3.04 -37.76 4.13
N ALA A 718 2.28 -37.02 4.95
CA ALA A 718 1.69 -37.54 6.17
C ALA A 718 0.65 -38.64 5.90
N GLY A 719 -0.01 -38.60 4.73
CA GLY A 719 -0.92 -39.62 4.24
C GLY A 719 -0.26 -40.85 3.62
N GLY A 720 1.08 -40.91 3.57
CA GLY A 720 1.84 -42.03 2.99
C GLY A 720 1.94 -42.03 1.47
N ALA A 721 1.67 -40.88 0.82
CA ALA A 721 1.80 -40.72 -0.63
C ALA A 721 3.27 -40.86 -1.08
N THR A 722 3.47 -41.38 -2.29
CA THR A 722 4.81 -41.47 -2.86
C THR A 722 5.26 -40.12 -3.42
N PRO A 723 6.58 -39.87 -3.59
CA PRO A 723 7.07 -38.66 -4.26
C PRO A 723 6.45 -38.41 -5.64
N ALA A 724 6.09 -39.47 -6.38
CA ALA A 724 5.45 -39.37 -7.68
C ALA A 724 4.01 -38.84 -7.59
N ASP A 725 3.27 -39.21 -6.54
CA ASP A 725 1.90 -38.74 -6.30
C ASP A 725 1.91 -37.23 -5.99
N ILE A 726 2.85 -36.80 -5.15
CA ILE A 726 3.05 -35.40 -4.77
C ILE A 726 3.40 -34.54 -5.98
N LEU A 727 4.31 -35.03 -6.83
CA LEU A 727 4.66 -34.36 -8.09
C LEU A 727 3.45 -34.23 -9.03
N ALA A 728 2.62 -35.27 -9.14
CA ALA A 728 1.42 -35.24 -9.96
C ALA A 728 0.37 -34.26 -9.41
N ALA A 729 0.18 -34.20 -8.09
CA ALA A 729 -0.70 -33.23 -7.43
C ALA A 729 -0.22 -31.79 -7.65
N ALA A 730 1.09 -31.55 -7.48
CA ALA A 730 1.69 -30.24 -7.72
C ALA A 730 1.58 -29.79 -9.18
N ALA A 731 1.75 -30.71 -10.14
CA ALA A 731 1.57 -30.44 -11.55
C ALA A 731 0.12 -30.04 -11.89
N ARG A 732 -0.88 -30.74 -11.32
CA ARG A 732 -2.30 -30.40 -11.51
C ARG A 732 -2.65 -29.02 -10.95
N ALA A 733 -2.19 -28.71 -9.74
CA ALA A 733 -2.41 -27.41 -9.11
C ALA A 733 -1.76 -26.27 -9.93
N SER A 734 -0.54 -26.47 -10.42
CA SER A 734 0.16 -25.51 -11.27
C SER A 734 -0.55 -25.31 -12.61
N TYR A 735 -1.05 -26.38 -13.24
CA TYR A 735 -1.84 -26.29 -14.48
C TYR A 735 -3.15 -25.51 -14.27
N HIS A 736 -3.86 -25.78 -13.17
CA HIS A 736 -5.08 -25.06 -12.84
C HIS A 736 -4.80 -23.56 -12.63
N PHE A 737 -3.72 -23.23 -11.92
CA PHE A 737 -3.27 -21.85 -11.74
C PHE A 737 -3.00 -21.15 -13.08
N ILE A 738 -2.16 -21.74 -13.94
CA ILE A 738 -1.83 -21.16 -15.25
C ILE A 738 -3.09 -20.99 -16.12
N SER A 739 -4.01 -21.95 -16.08
CA SER A 739 -5.27 -21.89 -16.82
C SER A 739 -6.19 -20.78 -16.31
N HIS A 740 -6.26 -20.59 -14.99
CA HIS A 740 -7.03 -19.52 -14.36
C HIS A 740 -6.49 -18.14 -14.77
N HIS A 741 -5.15 -18.02 -14.84
CA HIS A 741 -4.40 -16.81 -15.19
C HIS A 741 -3.92 -16.78 -16.65
N HIS A 742 -4.66 -17.41 -17.56
CA HIS A 742 -4.21 -17.59 -18.96
C HIS A 742 -3.86 -16.30 -19.70
N LEU A 743 -4.46 -15.16 -19.31
CA LEU A 743 -4.16 -13.84 -19.86
C LEU A 743 -2.79 -13.32 -19.42
N ASP A 744 -2.36 -13.66 -18.20
CA ASP A 744 -1.04 -13.31 -17.66
C ASP A 744 0.06 -14.22 -18.25
N PHE A 745 -0.31 -15.39 -18.78
CA PHE A 745 0.59 -16.42 -19.28
C PHE A 745 0.41 -16.79 -20.77
N PRO A 746 0.35 -15.83 -21.71
CA PRO A 746 0.02 -16.12 -23.10
C PRO A 746 1.06 -17.03 -23.77
N ARG A 747 2.35 -16.88 -23.40
CA ARG A 747 3.44 -17.71 -23.92
C ARG A 747 3.35 -19.14 -23.39
N LEU A 748 3.10 -19.34 -22.09
CA LEU A 748 2.97 -20.69 -21.51
C LEU A 748 1.73 -21.42 -22.05
N MET A 749 0.63 -20.70 -22.28
CA MET A 749 -0.58 -21.26 -22.89
C MET A 749 -0.39 -21.65 -24.38
N ALA A 750 0.46 -20.91 -25.11
CA ALA A 750 0.84 -21.28 -26.49
C ALA A 750 1.68 -22.57 -26.55
N TYR A 751 2.46 -22.87 -25.51
CA TYR A 751 3.14 -24.16 -25.38
C TYR A 751 2.15 -25.30 -25.05
N SER A 752 1.10 -25.02 -24.26
CA SER A 752 0.05 -26.00 -23.91
C SER A 752 -0.85 -26.39 -25.09
N THR A 753 -1.19 -25.45 -25.98
CA THR A 753 -2.15 -25.70 -27.08
C THR A 753 -1.62 -26.61 -28.19
N LYS A 754 -0.31 -26.86 -28.28
CA LYS A 754 0.27 -27.85 -29.21
C LYS A 754 0.19 -29.30 -28.71
N THR A 755 -0.14 -29.54 -27.44
CA THR A 755 0.01 -30.87 -26.80
C THR A 755 -1.24 -31.40 -26.10
N VAL A 756 -2.36 -30.67 -26.09
CA VAL A 756 -3.53 -31.05 -25.28
C VAL A 756 -4.76 -31.37 -26.15
N ARG A 757 -4.94 -32.66 -26.46
CA ARG A 757 -6.23 -33.29 -26.76
C ARG A 757 -6.30 -34.67 -26.09
N SER A 758 -6.39 -34.69 -24.75
CA SER A 758 -6.97 -35.77 -23.92
C SER A 758 -6.47 -35.67 -22.48
N GLU A 759 -7.26 -36.14 -21.52
CA GLU A 759 -6.95 -36.17 -20.07
C GLU A 759 -5.67 -36.96 -19.74
N GLN A 760 -5.24 -37.90 -20.59
CA GLN A 760 -3.96 -38.61 -20.46
C GLN A 760 -2.73 -37.70 -20.75
N ALA A 761 -2.92 -36.58 -21.45
CA ALA A 761 -1.85 -35.62 -21.72
C ALA A 761 -1.56 -34.68 -20.54
N ALA A 762 -2.48 -34.52 -19.58
CA ALA A 762 -2.22 -33.75 -18.35
C ALA A 762 -1.18 -34.43 -17.45
N GLU A 763 -1.17 -35.78 -17.42
CA GLU A 763 -0.15 -36.57 -16.72
C GLU A 763 1.22 -36.53 -17.44
N GLN A 764 1.23 -36.40 -18.76
CA GLN A 764 2.46 -36.30 -19.57
C GLN A 764 3.03 -34.87 -19.59
N PHE A 765 2.16 -33.85 -19.65
CA PHE A 765 2.48 -32.43 -19.45
C PHE A 765 3.00 -32.15 -18.04
N GLY A 766 2.40 -32.80 -17.04
CA GLY A 766 2.90 -32.78 -15.67
C GLY A 766 4.31 -33.36 -15.54
N ARG A 767 4.70 -34.36 -16.36
CA ARG A 767 6.07 -34.93 -16.39
C ARG A 767 7.10 -34.08 -17.14
N GLU A 768 6.70 -33.39 -18.20
CA GLU A 768 7.60 -32.52 -18.97
C GLU A 768 7.77 -31.12 -18.33
N GLN A 769 6.77 -30.63 -17.58
CA GLN A 769 6.89 -29.41 -16.78
C GLN A 769 7.35 -29.63 -15.34
N THR A 770 7.30 -30.84 -14.79
CA THR A 770 7.90 -31.11 -13.46
C THR A 770 9.41 -30.92 -13.47
N ALA A 771 10.11 -31.05 -14.60
CA ALA A 771 11.52 -30.65 -14.68
C ALA A 771 11.73 -29.12 -14.47
N ALA A 772 10.69 -28.30 -14.67
CA ALA A 772 10.71 -26.86 -14.38
C ALA A 772 10.06 -26.49 -13.03
N LEU A 773 9.45 -27.45 -12.32
CA LEU A 773 8.71 -27.27 -11.06
C LEU A 773 9.21 -28.17 -9.90
N SER A 774 10.22 -29.02 -10.13
CA SER A 774 10.84 -29.90 -9.11
C SER A 774 12.08 -29.26 -8.49
#